data_AF-F7YVW7-F1
#
_entry.id   AF-F7YVW7-F1
#
_cell.length_a   1.000
_cell.length_b   1.000
_cell.length_c   1.000
_cell.angle_alpha   90.00
_cell.angle_beta   90.00
_cell.angle_gamma   90.00
#
_symmetry.space_group_name_H-M   'P 1'
#
loop_
_entity.id
_entity.type
_entity.pdbx_description
1 polymer ?
#
loop_
_entity_poly.entity_id
_entity_poly.type
_entity_poly.pdbx_seq_one_letter_code
_entity_poly.pdbx_strand_id
1 'polypeptide(L)'
;MNRLIDFLLSLLKKRLLLIVILGTTAVVLSVVFGSFIFKALTKPKKVADTVVTSTQELTIVIPDGAYSKSKFFQVKRISPSELHPSLTSVFASNVYEVFPSDGVNEFAMEPITIRYRLPSNLYLGDEYANVAIGYIPNPKEPLYRVYGGAYIQTDPSGAYVEAQVFHVSTIGLVAYVPEKQKLGLQLIKENPRSIEPVLLLIPDVDRNFLGFVSTEGKQQINFWSELFPERTIMYYEYPIISTKSKAYMDGFRQFSRINGINSFLFYEASKLATELMRLSNLEFDIVAHGIGGIIARLAVEKYPQVKNVRKIVLVSTPSGGTNIVNPIYFGTFFYEKPSQTVARNFGTESSIVDAAKAHILFYLESLGPIYREVLPKGTAVNLLGDKRQDIDYLSIVGDRPPMSINFSKTILEQFYPELSVGDGIVTPQSARIQNADFAVVAGSFLDCYLSVEFQSKIKDFLKYEKPVVPLYRKDTYPERVPQARVTERVSPQPVQSPQRVMVTVPTSYNLETIARLKERMDATGVISLHQAGSTILLHRIDGLYSSRFRIFSGEVRYPHTVAGKMGFVSGSKAYLFDGKNFTEVGTLSIPGNCLDILVTAVGIYALTKSDKINLFRWDNRWQLVGRFDGEYAKFVDADKPTFLTNHEVYRITNSGVELLVRTTELGLKEKSTDLTCFYETSNFIFLGTRAYYLLVYNKTDKSFKIVAEGWIDPQKILSSGDWVVTVGTSTLLFFDVKNQSFKSEIQKMEGQVKDAVIVGKDLYVLADNRIDVFTLP
;
A
#
# COMPACT_ATOMS: atom_id res chain seq x y z
N MET A 1 -12.57 60.48 -83.57
CA MET A 1 -12.19 59.13 -83.10
C MET A 1 -11.37 59.17 -81.81
N ASN A 2 -10.26 59.94 -81.75
CA ASN A 2 -9.39 60.01 -80.55
C ASN A 2 -10.10 60.50 -79.27
N ARG A 3 -11.00 61.49 -79.33
CA ARG A 3 -11.76 61.95 -78.16
C ARG A 3 -12.71 60.91 -77.55
N LEU A 4 -13.22 59.97 -78.37
CA LEU A 4 -14.11 58.90 -77.89
C LEU A 4 -13.31 57.80 -77.18
N ILE A 5 -12.11 57.51 -77.70
CA ILE A 5 -11.15 56.55 -77.13
C ILE A 5 -10.61 57.09 -75.79
N ASP A 6 -10.26 58.37 -75.71
CA ASP A 6 -9.82 59.00 -74.46
C ASP A 6 -10.93 59.06 -73.41
N PHE A 7 -12.17 59.32 -73.82
CA PHE A 7 -13.33 59.29 -72.93
C PHE A 7 -13.59 57.88 -72.38
N LEU A 8 -13.58 56.86 -73.25
CA LEU A 8 -13.74 55.45 -72.87
C LEU A 8 -12.59 54.95 -71.99
N LEU A 9 -11.33 55.33 -72.28
CA LEU A 9 -10.17 55.02 -71.45
C LEU A 9 -10.24 55.71 -70.09
N SER A 10 -10.76 56.94 -70.00
CA SER A 10 -10.97 57.64 -68.73
C SER A 10 -12.07 56.98 -67.89
N LEU A 11 -13.13 56.47 -68.54
CA LEU A 11 -14.23 55.77 -67.89
C LEU A 11 -13.80 54.38 -67.40
N LEU A 12 -12.98 53.67 -68.19
CA LEU A 12 -12.35 52.40 -67.80
C LEU A 12 -11.35 52.60 -66.67
N LYS A 13 -10.49 53.63 -66.72
CA LYS A 13 -9.56 53.95 -65.62
C LYS A 13 -10.29 54.33 -64.34
N LYS A 14 -11.38 55.11 -64.41
CA LYS A 14 -12.19 55.47 -63.24
C LYS A 14 -12.94 54.27 -62.65
N ARG A 15 -13.46 53.36 -63.49
CA ARG A 15 -14.10 52.11 -63.03
C ARG A 15 -13.09 51.10 -62.47
N LEU A 16 -11.91 50.98 -63.08
CA LEU A 16 -10.83 50.13 -62.58
C LEU A 16 -10.28 50.66 -61.24
N LEU A 17 -10.11 51.97 -61.11
CA LEU A 17 -9.71 52.61 -59.84
C LEU A 17 -10.76 52.36 -58.75
N LEU A 18 -12.05 52.45 -59.09
CA LEU A 18 -13.13 52.17 -58.14
C LEU A 18 -13.15 50.69 -57.70
N ILE A 19 -12.89 49.76 -58.62
CA ILE A 19 -12.77 48.32 -58.31
C ILE A 19 -11.53 48.04 -57.45
N VAL A 20 -10.39 48.70 -57.72
CA VAL A 20 -9.18 48.57 -56.91
C VAL A 20 -9.39 49.14 -55.51
N ILE A 21 -10.07 50.28 -55.38
CA ILE A 21 -10.42 50.88 -54.08
C ILE A 21 -11.40 49.99 -53.33
N LEU A 22 -12.46 49.49 -53.98
CA LEU A 22 -13.41 48.56 -53.35
C LEU A 22 -12.73 47.25 -52.94
N GLY A 23 -11.83 46.72 -53.77
CA GLY A 23 -11.05 45.53 -53.48
C GLY A 23 -10.10 45.72 -52.31
N THR A 24 -9.36 46.84 -52.26
CA THR A 24 -8.48 47.15 -51.12
C THR A 24 -9.28 47.42 -49.85
N THR A 25 -10.41 48.12 -49.94
CA THR A 25 -11.29 48.35 -48.78
C THR A 25 -11.88 47.05 -48.26
N ALA A 26 -12.31 46.14 -49.16
CA ALA A 26 -12.81 44.82 -48.79
C ALA A 26 -11.72 43.92 -48.17
N VAL A 27 -10.49 43.95 -48.69
CA VAL A 27 -9.36 43.21 -48.11
C VAL A 27 -8.99 43.78 -46.74
N VAL A 28 -8.92 45.10 -46.58
CA VAL A 28 -8.66 45.74 -45.28
C VAL A 28 -9.77 45.42 -44.28
N LEU A 29 -11.04 45.50 -44.68
CA LEU A 29 -12.17 45.10 -43.85
C LEU A 29 -12.10 43.61 -43.50
N SER A 30 -11.73 42.73 -44.44
CA SER A 30 -11.59 41.29 -44.19
C SER A 30 -10.43 40.98 -43.24
N VAL A 31 -9.32 41.72 -43.32
CA VAL A 31 -8.18 41.58 -42.40
C VAL A 31 -8.52 42.15 -41.03
N VAL A 32 -9.20 43.28 -40.94
CA VAL A 32 -9.64 43.88 -39.67
C VAL A 32 -10.68 43.00 -38.99
N PHE A 33 -11.70 42.57 -39.73
CA PHE A 33 -12.77 41.68 -39.26
C PHE A 33 -12.23 40.28 -38.94
N GLY A 34 -11.33 39.76 -39.77
CA GLY A 34 -10.57 38.55 -39.51
C GLY A 34 -9.71 38.65 -38.26
N SER A 35 -9.03 39.78 -38.02
CA SER A 35 -8.28 39.99 -36.76
C SER A 35 -9.20 40.13 -35.55
N PHE A 36 -10.41 40.67 -35.73
CA PHE A 36 -11.39 40.84 -34.67
C PHE A 36 -12.03 39.49 -34.30
N ILE A 37 -12.37 38.67 -35.29
CA ILE A 37 -12.83 37.28 -35.13
C ILE A 37 -11.71 36.41 -34.57
N PHE A 38 -10.48 36.54 -35.07
CA PHE A 38 -9.34 35.79 -34.55
C PHE A 38 -9.04 36.20 -33.11
N LYS A 39 -9.07 37.49 -32.75
CA LYS A 39 -8.99 37.95 -31.34
C LYS A 39 -10.20 37.53 -30.50
N ALA A 40 -11.38 37.34 -31.08
CA ALA A 40 -12.56 36.85 -30.37
C ALA A 40 -12.50 35.33 -30.13
N LEU A 41 -11.94 34.56 -31.07
CA LEU A 41 -11.73 33.11 -31.00
C LEU A 41 -10.48 32.72 -30.22
N THR A 42 -9.44 33.56 -30.20
CA THR A 42 -8.18 33.36 -29.46
C THR A 42 -8.12 34.16 -28.16
N LYS A 43 -9.18 34.89 -27.79
CA LYS A 43 -9.35 35.29 -26.40
C LYS A 43 -9.35 33.98 -25.60
N PRO A 44 -8.42 33.78 -24.66
CA PRO A 44 -8.58 32.70 -23.71
C PRO A 44 -9.97 32.89 -23.13
N LYS A 45 -10.80 31.83 -23.15
CA LYS A 45 -12.06 31.80 -22.40
C LYS A 45 -11.74 32.44 -21.06
N LYS A 46 -12.21 33.67 -20.82
CA LYS A 46 -12.21 34.23 -19.47
C LYS A 46 -13.04 33.21 -18.70
N VAL A 47 -12.38 32.45 -17.84
CA VAL A 47 -13.06 31.57 -16.88
C VAL A 47 -14.04 32.48 -16.17
N ALA A 48 -15.31 32.26 -16.46
CA ALA A 48 -16.39 33.05 -15.91
C ALA A 48 -16.49 32.74 -14.41
N ASP A 49 -16.83 33.79 -13.66
CA ASP A 49 -17.16 33.91 -12.24
C ASP A 49 -16.90 32.69 -11.32
N THR A 50 -15.63 32.45 -11.03
CA THR A 50 -15.22 31.57 -9.93
C THR A 50 -15.62 32.21 -8.60
N VAL A 51 -16.49 31.56 -7.82
CA VAL A 51 -16.85 32.04 -6.47
C VAL A 51 -15.71 31.71 -5.51
N VAL A 52 -15.15 32.74 -4.89
CA VAL A 52 -14.05 32.63 -3.92
C VAL A 52 -14.55 32.98 -2.53
N THR A 53 -14.44 32.03 -1.61
CA THR A 53 -14.58 32.27 -0.17
C THR A 53 -13.18 32.26 0.44
N SER A 54 -12.79 33.31 1.19
CA SER A 54 -11.42 33.43 1.71
C SER A 54 -11.36 33.91 3.15
N THR A 55 -10.42 33.33 3.89
CA THR A 55 -9.79 33.94 5.08
C THR A 55 -8.34 34.32 4.72
N GLN A 56 -7.52 34.76 5.68
CA GLN A 56 -6.09 35.02 5.44
C GLN A 56 -5.31 33.75 5.05
N GLU A 57 -5.67 32.59 5.60
CA GLU A 57 -4.91 31.34 5.44
C GLU A 57 -5.59 30.33 4.50
N LEU A 58 -6.92 30.26 4.51
CA LEU A 58 -7.68 29.27 3.74
C LEU A 58 -8.57 29.95 2.69
N THR A 59 -8.48 29.47 1.45
CA THR A 59 -9.29 29.92 0.32
C THR A 59 -9.97 28.71 -0.32
N ILE A 60 -11.29 28.82 -0.52
CA ILE A 60 -12.10 27.84 -1.25
C ILE A 60 -12.47 28.47 -2.59
N VAL A 61 -12.13 27.78 -3.66
CA VAL A 61 -12.36 28.20 -5.04
C VAL A 61 -13.32 27.20 -5.67
N ILE A 62 -14.50 27.67 -6.05
CA ILE A 62 -15.58 26.84 -6.57
C ILE A 62 -15.64 27.04 -8.10
N PRO A 63 -15.33 26.01 -8.91
CA PRO A 63 -15.47 26.14 -10.35
C PRO A 63 -16.95 26.12 -10.77
N ASP A 64 -17.21 26.71 -11.93
CA ASP A 64 -18.51 26.63 -12.59
C ASP A 64 -18.92 25.16 -12.80
N GLY A 65 -20.18 24.85 -12.49
CA GLY A 65 -20.73 23.51 -12.62
C GLY A 65 -20.37 22.55 -11.48
N ALA A 66 -19.62 22.99 -10.46
CA ALA A 66 -19.42 22.19 -9.24
C ALA A 66 -20.74 21.87 -8.52
N TYR A 67 -21.70 22.78 -8.57
CA TYR A 67 -23.01 22.64 -7.98
C TYR A 67 -24.10 23.06 -8.95
N SER A 68 -25.31 22.53 -8.76
CA SER A 68 -26.48 22.85 -9.60
C SER A 68 -26.93 24.32 -9.47
N LYS A 69 -26.60 24.96 -8.34
CA LYS A 69 -26.82 26.37 -8.04
C LYS A 69 -25.53 26.99 -7.52
N SER A 70 -25.37 28.30 -7.70
CA SER A 70 -24.23 29.04 -7.14
C SER A 70 -24.18 28.84 -5.63
N LYS A 71 -23.03 28.39 -5.14
CA LYS A 71 -22.81 28.03 -3.74
C LYS A 71 -21.72 28.91 -3.15
N PHE A 72 -21.84 29.22 -1.86
CA PHE A 72 -20.85 29.96 -1.10
C PHE A 72 -20.54 29.16 0.17
N PHE A 73 -19.28 29.21 0.61
CA PHE A 73 -18.89 28.63 1.90
C PHE A 73 -18.69 29.73 2.93
N GLN A 74 -18.80 29.35 4.21
CA GLN A 74 -18.30 30.11 5.33
C GLN A 74 -17.11 29.34 5.90
N VAL A 75 -16.11 30.09 6.36
CA VAL A 75 -14.88 29.53 6.92
C VAL A 75 -14.74 30.09 8.33
N LYS A 76 -14.77 29.20 9.33
CA LYS A 76 -14.65 29.55 10.74
C LYS A 76 -13.44 28.86 11.35
N ARG A 77 -12.57 29.60 12.02
CA ARG A 77 -11.45 28.99 12.76
C ARG A 77 -11.98 28.20 13.95
N ILE A 78 -11.54 26.96 14.10
CA ILE A 78 -11.84 26.11 15.25
C ILE A 78 -10.76 26.32 16.31
N SER A 79 -11.18 26.46 17.56
CA SER A 79 -10.27 26.56 18.71
C SER A 79 -9.73 25.16 19.05
N PRO A 80 -8.47 25.01 19.49
CA PRO A 80 -7.92 23.70 19.86
C PRO A 80 -8.74 22.95 20.92
N SER A 81 -9.47 23.66 21.78
CA SER A 81 -10.38 23.09 22.79
C SER A 81 -11.65 22.45 22.22
N GLU A 82 -12.04 22.80 20.99
CA GLU A 82 -13.21 22.25 20.30
C GLU A 82 -12.85 20.97 19.52
N LEU A 83 -11.57 20.66 19.37
CA LEU A 83 -11.07 19.44 18.73
C LEU A 83 -10.92 18.32 19.76
N HIS A 84 -11.11 17.09 19.31
CA HIS A 84 -10.70 15.93 20.09
C HIS A 84 -9.20 16.04 20.48
N PRO A 85 -8.78 15.80 21.74
CA PRO A 85 -7.41 16.03 22.20
C PRO A 85 -6.33 15.39 21.33
N SER A 86 -6.56 14.17 20.84
CA SER A 86 -5.64 13.44 19.95
C SER A 86 -5.39 14.11 18.59
N LEU A 87 -6.24 15.05 18.16
CA LEU A 87 -6.08 15.76 16.89
C LEU A 87 -5.28 17.06 17.03
N THR A 88 -5.13 17.61 18.25
CA THR A 88 -4.48 18.91 18.45
C THR A 88 -2.99 18.89 18.07
N SER A 89 -2.30 17.76 18.22
CA SER A 89 -0.90 17.59 17.82
C SER A 89 -0.70 17.14 16.37
N VAL A 90 -1.77 16.80 15.65
CA VAL A 90 -1.71 16.31 14.27
C VAL A 90 -1.53 17.47 13.29
N PHE A 91 -2.21 18.59 13.56
CA PHE A 91 -2.22 19.73 12.65
C PHE A 91 -1.09 20.71 12.95
N ALA A 92 -0.31 21.03 11.93
CA ALA A 92 0.84 21.93 12.01
C ALA A 92 0.45 23.42 11.95
N SER A 93 -0.84 23.72 11.73
CA SER A 93 -1.40 25.06 11.65
C SER A 93 -2.82 25.11 12.21
N ASN A 94 -3.48 26.26 12.05
CA ASN A 94 -4.89 26.42 12.39
C ASN A 94 -5.77 25.39 11.70
N VAL A 95 -6.91 25.11 12.33
CA VAL A 95 -7.95 24.24 11.78
C VAL A 95 -9.18 25.10 11.53
N TYR A 96 -9.84 24.87 10.39
CA TYR A 96 -10.96 25.65 9.92
C TYR A 96 -12.16 24.76 9.64
N GLU A 97 -13.30 25.09 10.22
CA GLU A 97 -14.60 24.56 9.83
C GLU A 97 -15.04 25.24 8.54
N VAL A 98 -15.33 24.46 7.50
CA VAL A 98 -15.84 24.96 6.23
C VAL A 98 -17.23 24.36 5.99
N PHE A 99 -18.23 25.22 5.92
CA PHE A 99 -19.63 24.80 5.79
C PHE A 99 -20.37 25.69 4.80
N PRO A 100 -21.38 25.15 4.09
CA PRO A 100 -22.07 25.89 3.05
C PRO A 100 -23.00 26.96 3.65
N SER A 101 -23.01 28.16 3.06
CA SER A 101 -23.80 29.31 3.55
C SER A 101 -25.31 29.08 3.48
N ASP A 102 -25.77 28.20 2.61
CA ASP A 102 -27.18 27.81 2.47
C ASP A 102 -27.59 26.67 3.43
N GLY A 103 -26.63 26.14 4.21
CA GLY A 103 -26.83 25.03 5.13
C GLY A 103 -27.02 23.66 4.46
N VAL A 104 -26.94 23.57 3.13
CA VAL A 104 -27.14 22.32 2.39
C VAL A 104 -25.78 21.77 2.00
N ASN A 105 -25.34 20.68 2.63
CA ASN A 105 -24.09 20.03 2.25
C ASN A 105 -24.35 19.09 1.05
N GLU A 106 -23.54 19.25 0.00
CA GLU A 106 -23.69 18.48 -1.24
C GLU A 106 -22.30 18.08 -1.72
N PHE A 107 -22.24 16.91 -2.34
CA PHE A 107 -21.05 16.48 -3.05
C PHE A 107 -20.97 17.24 -4.37
N ALA A 108 -19.83 17.87 -4.64
CA ALA A 108 -19.61 18.62 -5.86
C ALA A 108 -19.58 17.68 -7.07
N MET A 109 -20.18 18.09 -8.18
CA MET A 109 -20.13 17.37 -9.46
C MET A 109 -18.77 17.55 -10.15
N GLU A 110 -18.14 18.69 -9.91
CA GLU A 110 -16.80 19.06 -10.32
C GLU A 110 -16.00 19.43 -9.07
N PRO A 111 -14.72 19.04 -8.95
CA PRO A 111 -13.95 19.26 -7.74
C PRO A 111 -13.78 20.76 -7.45
N ILE A 112 -14.05 21.14 -6.20
CA ILE A 112 -13.68 22.43 -5.63
C ILE A 112 -12.20 22.42 -5.24
N THR A 113 -11.60 23.60 -5.26
CA THR A 113 -10.19 23.78 -4.90
C THR A 113 -10.07 24.33 -3.49
N ILE A 114 -9.38 23.59 -2.62
CA ILE A 114 -8.95 24.07 -1.30
C ILE A 114 -7.52 24.55 -1.44
N ARG A 115 -7.28 25.82 -1.17
CA ARG A 115 -5.94 26.43 -1.10
C ARG A 115 -5.64 26.84 0.33
N TYR A 116 -4.60 26.25 0.91
CA TYR A 116 -4.14 26.55 2.27
C TYR A 116 -2.75 27.18 2.21
N ARG A 117 -2.61 28.40 2.75
CA ARG A 117 -1.33 29.13 2.84
C ARG A 117 -0.38 28.46 3.84
N LEU A 118 0.83 28.18 3.39
CA LEU A 118 1.84 27.54 4.23
C LEU A 118 2.52 28.59 5.12
N PRO A 119 2.60 28.37 6.43
CA PRO A 119 3.56 29.04 7.29
C PRO A 119 4.98 28.96 6.69
N SER A 120 5.77 30.02 6.84
CA SER A 120 7.10 30.11 6.22
C SER A 120 8.05 28.99 6.66
N ASN A 121 7.90 28.47 7.88
CA ASN A 121 8.67 27.34 8.42
C ASN A 121 8.25 25.98 7.86
N LEU A 122 7.14 25.87 7.13
CA LEU A 122 6.68 24.62 6.50
C LEU A 122 7.02 24.53 5.01
N TYR A 123 7.46 25.63 4.38
CA TYR A 123 7.97 25.64 3.01
C TYR A 123 9.50 25.54 3.00
N LEU A 124 10.02 24.35 2.67
CA LEU A 124 11.46 24.06 2.74
C LEU A 124 12.17 24.14 1.38
N GLY A 125 11.45 24.54 0.33
CA GLY A 125 11.96 24.70 -1.03
C GLY A 125 11.19 23.88 -2.06
N ASP A 126 11.50 24.12 -3.34
CA ASP A 126 10.71 23.65 -4.48
C ASP A 126 10.68 22.12 -4.66
N GLU A 127 11.68 21.40 -4.12
CA GLU A 127 11.79 19.94 -4.21
C GLU A 127 11.13 19.17 -3.05
N TYR A 128 10.62 19.88 -2.03
CA TYR A 128 10.02 19.27 -0.86
C TYR A 128 8.51 19.12 -1.02
N ALA A 129 7.95 18.05 -0.43
CA ALA A 129 6.52 17.76 -0.40
C ALA A 129 6.08 17.30 1.00
N ASN A 130 6.50 18.03 2.03
CA ASN A 130 6.39 17.67 3.44
C ASN A 130 5.08 18.12 4.11
N VAL A 131 4.07 18.51 3.33
CA VAL A 131 2.78 19.00 3.85
C VAL A 131 1.63 18.40 3.06
N ALA A 132 0.49 18.20 3.70
CA ALA A 132 -0.76 17.83 3.03
C ALA A 132 -1.96 18.51 3.69
N ILE A 133 -3.07 18.54 2.96
CA ILE A 133 -4.35 19.04 3.48
C ILE A 133 -5.09 17.87 4.11
N GLY A 134 -5.26 17.93 5.43
CA GLY A 134 -6.06 17.00 6.20
C GLY A 134 -7.48 17.52 6.40
N TYR A 135 -8.43 16.60 6.56
CA TYR A 135 -9.78 16.91 6.98
C TYR A 135 -10.24 15.99 8.12
N ILE A 136 -11.14 16.50 8.96
CA ILE A 136 -11.73 15.79 10.09
C ILE A 136 -13.21 15.56 9.79
N PRO A 137 -13.65 14.32 9.50
CA PRO A 137 -15.06 14.03 9.23
C PRO A 137 -15.99 14.40 10.40
N ASN A 138 -15.55 14.16 11.64
CA ASN A 138 -16.26 14.51 12.86
C ASN A 138 -15.27 15.09 13.90
N PRO A 139 -15.36 16.39 14.25
CA PRO A 139 -14.44 17.04 15.21
C PRO A 139 -14.38 16.40 16.59
N LYS A 140 -15.41 15.62 16.97
CA LYS A 140 -15.50 14.93 18.26
C LYS A 140 -14.83 13.55 18.27
N GLU A 141 -14.42 13.03 17.12
CA GLU A 141 -13.76 11.73 16.99
C GLU A 141 -12.26 11.92 16.73
N PRO A 142 -11.40 10.98 17.18
CA PRO A 142 -9.94 11.06 16.98
C PRO A 142 -9.50 10.71 15.54
N LEU A 143 -10.36 10.88 14.54
CA LEU A 143 -10.11 10.44 13.17
C LEU A 143 -9.90 11.65 12.26
N TYR A 144 -8.80 11.65 11.52
CA TYR A 144 -8.58 12.56 10.40
C TYR A 144 -8.20 11.76 9.14
N ARG A 145 -8.38 12.38 7.99
CA ARG A 145 -8.00 11.85 6.67
C ARG A 145 -7.23 12.91 5.90
N VAL A 146 -6.54 12.52 4.84
CA VAL A 146 -5.76 13.42 4.00
C VAL A 146 -6.33 13.40 2.59
N TYR A 147 -6.52 14.56 1.99
CA TYR A 147 -6.93 14.64 0.60
C TYR A 147 -5.78 14.21 -0.33
N GLY A 148 -6.07 13.29 -1.24
CA GLY A 148 -5.11 12.80 -2.21
C GLY A 148 -4.76 13.84 -3.28
N GLY A 149 -3.54 13.73 -3.80
CA GLY A 149 -3.10 14.43 -5.00
C GLY A 149 -2.88 15.93 -4.87
N ALA A 150 -2.78 16.45 -3.65
CA ALA A 150 -2.45 17.85 -3.37
C ALA A 150 -1.13 18.28 -4.01
N TYR A 151 -0.88 19.59 -4.12
CA TYR A 151 0.38 20.10 -4.65
C TYR A 151 0.78 21.44 -4.05
N ILE A 152 2.09 21.69 -3.98
CA ILE A 152 2.67 22.93 -3.46
C ILE A 152 2.94 23.90 -4.60
N GLN A 153 2.65 25.17 -4.36
CA GLN A 153 2.86 26.26 -5.31
C GLN A 153 3.20 27.55 -4.57
N THR A 154 3.78 28.52 -5.29
CA THR A 154 4.05 29.87 -4.78
C THR A 154 3.34 30.91 -5.63
N ASP A 155 2.85 31.96 -4.99
CA ASP A 155 2.40 33.19 -5.64
C ASP A 155 2.95 34.42 -4.88
N PRO A 156 2.63 35.67 -5.27
CA PRO A 156 3.14 36.86 -4.59
C PRO A 156 2.82 36.95 -3.08
N SER A 157 1.81 36.22 -2.60
CA SER A 157 1.43 36.17 -1.17
C SER A 157 2.13 35.06 -0.39
N GLY A 158 2.99 34.27 -1.03
CA GLY A 158 3.77 33.19 -0.42
C GLY A 158 3.41 31.79 -0.92
N ALA A 159 3.99 30.78 -0.26
CA ALA A 159 3.74 29.39 -0.58
C ALA A 159 2.36 28.93 -0.10
N TYR A 160 1.76 28.00 -0.84
CA TYR A 160 0.50 27.36 -0.48
C TYR A 160 0.50 25.90 -0.93
N VAL A 161 -0.31 25.09 -0.25
CA VAL A 161 -0.70 23.76 -0.73
C VAL A 161 -2.13 23.83 -1.24
N GLU A 162 -2.39 23.15 -2.35
CA GLU A 162 -3.69 23.14 -3.01
C GLU A 162 -4.14 21.69 -3.26
N ALA A 163 -5.40 21.39 -2.96
CA ALA A 163 -6.03 20.11 -3.28
C ALA A 163 -7.35 20.33 -4.02
N GLN A 164 -7.66 19.45 -4.97
CA GLN A 164 -8.94 19.38 -5.65
C GLN A 164 -9.78 18.28 -5.00
N VAL A 165 -10.95 18.65 -4.46
CA VAL A 165 -11.79 17.79 -3.63
C VAL A 165 -13.25 17.95 -4.01
N PHE A 166 -14.11 17.01 -3.61
CA PHE A 166 -15.54 17.07 -3.93
C PHE A 166 -16.44 17.46 -2.76
N HIS A 167 -15.86 17.55 -1.57
CA HIS A 167 -16.56 17.96 -0.37
C HIS A 167 -15.62 18.72 0.54
N VAL A 168 -16.20 19.49 1.45
CA VAL A 168 -15.51 20.20 2.51
C VAL A 168 -16.00 19.69 3.86
N SER A 169 -15.15 19.90 4.86
CA SER A 169 -15.47 19.60 6.24
C SER A 169 -14.62 20.51 7.12
N THR A 170 -14.14 20.02 8.25
CA THR A 170 -13.10 20.67 9.03
C THR A 170 -11.74 20.38 8.42
N ILE A 171 -10.98 21.42 8.05
CA ILE A 171 -9.74 21.35 7.25
C ILE A 171 -8.55 21.89 8.05
N GLY A 172 -7.39 21.25 7.95
CA GLY A 172 -6.12 21.72 8.52
C GLY A 172 -4.90 21.22 7.75
N LEU A 173 -3.71 21.72 8.09
CA LEU A 173 -2.44 21.24 7.52
C LEU A 173 -1.82 20.11 8.34
N VAL A 174 -1.45 19.03 7.67
CA VAL A 174 -0.64 17.94 8.24
C VAL A 174 0.79 18.10 7.72
N ALA A 175 1.77 18.07 8.62
CA ALA A 175 3.19 18.11 8.25
C ALA A 175 3.85 16.74 8.43
N TYR A 176 4.64 16.35 7.45
CA TYR A 176 5.45 15.14 7.47
C TYR A 176 6.91 15.47 7.74
N VAL A 177 7.70 14.44 8.08
CA VAL A 177 9.16 14.57 8.18
C VAL A 177 9.68 15.08 6.85
N PRO A 178 10.48 16.17 6.85
CA PRO A 178 10.87 16.82 5.62
C PRO A 178 11.95 16.02 4.88
N GLU A 179 11.56 15.44 3.74
CA GLU A 179 12.46 14.83 2.78
C GLU A 179 12.21 15.42 1.39
N LYS A 180 13.26 15.47 0.57
CA LYS A 180 13.11 15.74 -0.86
C LYS A 180 12.25 14.65 -1.49
N GLN A 181 11.35 15.05 -2.40
CA GLN A 181 10.45 14.12 -3.04
C GLN A 181 11.24 13.10 -3.90
N LYS A 182 11.20 11.82 -3.49
CA LYS A 182 11.79 10.70 -4.22
C LYS A 182 10.87 10.31 -5.37
N LEU A 183 11.42 10.14 -6.58
CA LEU A 183 10.69 9.88 -7.82
C LEU A 183 11.49 8.94 -8.72
N GLY A 184 10.81 8.30 -9.67
CA GLY A 184 11.45 7.46 -10.68
C GLY A 184 11.73 6.04 -10.21
N LEU A 185 12.66 5.36 -10.87
CA LEU A 185 13.00 3.98 -10.54
C LEU A 185 13.73 3.89 -9.19
N GLN A 186 13.18 3.07 -8.30
CA GLN A 186 13.71 2.77 -6.98
C GLN A 186 14.01 1.29 -6.87
N LEU A 187 15.05 0.94 -6.11
CA LEU A 187 15.51 -0.43 -5.97
C LEU A 187 14.85 -1.10 -4.74
N ILE A 188 14.30 -2.29 -4.93
CA ILE A 188 13.89 -3.20 -3.82
C ILE A 188 15.00 -4.20 -3.54
N LYS A 189 15.50 -4.85 -4.60
CA LYS A 189 16.48 -5.93 -4.53
C LYS A 189 17.39 -5.88 -5.74
N GLU A 190 18.69 -5.90 -5.52
CA GLU A 190 19.68 -6.02 -6.59
C GLU A 190 20.21 -7.45 -6.66
N ASN A 191 20.22 -8.04 -7.85
CA ASN A 191 20.93 -9.29 -8.13
C ASN A 191 21.79 -9.13 -9.39
N PRO A 192 23.03 -8.60 -9.26
CA PRO A 192 23.87 -8.25 -10.40
C PRO A 192 24.40 -9.47 -11.17
N ARG A 193 24.28 -10.67 -10.60
CA ARG A 193 24.69 -11.93 -11.25
C ARG A 193 23.56 -12.57 -12.06
N SER A 194 22.35 -12.04 -11.94
CA SER A 194 21.20 -12.57 -12.66
C SER A 194 21.27 -12.22 -14.14
N ILE A 195 20.92 -13.19 -14.97
CA ILE A 195 20.68 -12.98 -16.39
C ILE A 195 19.17 -12.85 -16.70
N GLU A 196 18.32 -12.95 -15.67
CA GLU A 196 16.88 -12.77 -15.84
C GLU A 196 16.54 -11.28 -15.98
N PRO A 197 15.48 -10.94 -16.76
CA PRO A 197 15.01 -9.57 -16.87
C PRO A 197 14.69 -8.94 -15.50
N VAL A 198 14.94 -7.64 -15.38
CA VAL A 198 14.57 -6.87 -14.19
C VAL A 198 13.05 -6.88 -14.04
N LEU A 199 12.58 -7.22 -12.84
CA LEU A 199 11.17 -7.10 -12.49
C LEU A 199 10.88 -5.66 -12.07
N LEU A 200 10.07 -4.95 -12.85
CA LEU A 200 9.64 -3.59 -12.54
C LEU A 200 8.19 -3.58 -12.04
N LEU A 201 8.02 -3.13 -10.79
CA LEU A 201 6.72 -2.97 -10.15
C LEU A 201 6.20 -1.55 -10.31
N ILE A 202 4.93 -1.41 -10.68
CA ILE A 202 4.29 -0.09 -10.78
C ILE A 202 2.99 -0.14 -9.98
N PRO A 203 2.96 0.40 -8.75
CA PRO A 203 1.81 0.28 -7.84
C PRO A 203 0.63 1.16 -8.28
N ASP A 204 -0.54 1.00 -7.64
CA ASP A 204 -1.64 1.97 -7.64
C ASP A 204 -1.62 2.82 -6.34
N VAL A 205 -2.77 3.36 -5.94
CA VAL A 205 -3.05 3.88 -4.58
C VAL A 205 -2.74 2.87 -3.48
N ASP A 206 -2.87 1.58 -3.78
CA ASP A 206 -2.48 0.51 -2.86
C ASP A 206 -0.97 0.30 -2.88
N ARG A 207 -0.29 0.89 -1.88
CA ARG A 207 1.15 0.74 -1.68
C ARG A 207 1.55 -0.64 -1.15
N ASN A 208 0.61 -1.43 -0.62
CA ASN A 208 0.89 -2.80 -0.19
C ASN A 208 1.23 -3.70 -1.37
N PHE A 209 0.82 -3.32 -2.59
CA PHE A 209 1.27 -3.96 -3.82
C PHE A 209 2.79 -3.98 -3.96
N LEU A 210 3.55 -3.03 -3.37
CA LEU A 210 5.02 -3.09 -3.39
C LEU A 210 5.57 -4.26 -2.55
N GLY A 211 4.75 -4.87 -1.70
CA GLY A 211 5.06 -6.12 -1.02
C GLY A 211 5.91 -5.99 0.24
N PHE A 212 6.17 -4.76 0.73
CA PHE A 212 6.92 -4.51 1.95
C PHE A 212 6.11 -4.89 3.20
N VAL A 213 6.70 -5.69 4.07
CA VAL A 213 6.13 -6.04 5.38
C VAL A 213 7.06 -5.51 6.47
N SER A 214 6.50 -4.73 7.39
CA SER A 214 7.20 -4.27 8.58
C SER A 214 7.47 -5.46 9.51
N THR A 215 8.74 -5.77 9.75
CA THR A 215 9.14 -6.64 10.86
C THR A 215 9.76 -5.79 11.95
N GLU A 216 9.65 -6.22 13.22
CA GLU A 216 10.09 -5.49 14.43
C GLU A 216 11.60 -5.17 14.50
N GLY A 217 12.37 -5.35 13.41
CA GLY A 217 13.80 -5.09 13.34
C GLY A 217 14.27 -4.54 11.99
N LYS A 218 13.79 -3.37 11.56
CA LYS A 218 14.30 -2.56 10.41
C LYS A 218 14.48 -3.25 9.03
N GLN A 219 14.34 -4.57 8.90
CA GLN A 219 14.35 -5.27 7.61
C GLN A 219 12.92 -5.38 7.07
N GLN A 220 12.67 -4.72 5.95
CA GLN A 220 11.43 -4.83 5.23
C GLN A 220 11.49 -6.10 4.35
N ILE A 221 10.70 -7.11 4.69
CA ILE A 221 10.56 -8.32 3.85
C ILE A 221 9.71 -7.95 2.63
N ASN A 222 10.04 -8.46 1.44
CA ASN A 222 9.36 -8.10 0.20
C ASN A 222 8.76 -9.31 -0.53
N PHE A 223 7.45 -9.27 -0.82
CA PHE A 223 6.69 -10.37 -1.46
C PHE A 223 7.24 -10.73 -2.85
N TRP A 224 7.58 -9.73 -3.66
CA TRP A 224 8.11 -9.96 -5.00
C TRP A 224 9.50 -10.60 -4.98
N SER A 225 10.29 -10.28 -3.96
CA SER A 225 11.62 -10.87 -3.76
C SER A 225 11.57 -12.36 -3.43
N GLU A 226 10.47 -12.83 -2.86
CA GLU A 226 10.17 -14.24 -2.59
C GLU A 226 9.65 -14.93 -3.85
N LEU A 227 8.74 -14.27 -4.58
CA LEU A 227 8.14 -14.83 -5.79
C LEU A 227 9.15 -14.99 -6.94
N PHE A 228 10.14 -14.08 -7.00
CA PHE A 228 11.20 -14.03 -8.01
C PHE A 228 12.59 -13.88 -7.35
N PRO A 229 13.12 -14.94 -6.73
CA PRO A 229 14.34 -14.86 -5.92
C PRO A 229 15.60 -14.54 -6.73
N GLU A 230 15.64 -14.91 -8.01
CA GLU A 230 16.81 -14.69 -8.85
C GLU A 230 16.81 -13.32 -9.53
N ARG A 231 15.73 -12.52 -9.45
CA ARG A 231 15.64 -11.26 -10.20
C ARG A 231 16.14 -10.05 -9.43
N THR A 232 16.63 -9.07 -10.17
CA THR A 232 16.67 -7.68 -9.70
C THR A 232 15.25 -7.14 -9.73
N ILE A 233 14.83 -6.48 -8.65
CA ILE A 233 13.47 -5.96 -8.48
C ILE A 233 13.54 -4.46 -8.22
N MET A 234 12.83 -3.71 -9.03
CA MET A 234 12.67 -2.27 -8.94
C MET A 234 11.19 -1.90 -8.83
N TYR A 235 10.90 -0.71 -8.32
CA TYR A 235 9.57 -0.12 -8.43
C TYR A 235 9.65 1.30 -8.98
N TYR A 236 8.59 1.75 -9.64
CA TYR A 236 8.47 3.12 -10.11
C TYR A 236 7.72 3.98 -9.08
N GLU A 237 8.41 4.97 -8.53
CA GLU A 237 7.85 5.90 -7.54
C GLU A 237 7.33 7.18 -8.21
N TYR A 238 6.08 7.52 -7.96
CA TYR A 238 5.43 8.69 -8.53
C TYR A 238 4.39 9.31 -7.58
N PRO A 239 4.22 10.65 -7.54
CA PRO A 239 3.50 11.34 -6.47
C PRO A 239 2.05 11.63 -6.88
N ILE A 240 1.33 10.60 -7.32
CA ILE A 240 -0.05 10.77 -7.76
C ILE A 240 -0.98 10.96 -6.56
N ILE A 241 -0.85 10.11 -5.53
CA ILE A 241 -1.63 10.19 -4.28
C ILE A 241 -1.02 11.17 -3.28
N SER A 242 0.31 11.20 -3.16
CA SER A 242 0.99 12.10 -2.22
C SER A 242 0.98 13.55 -2.72
N THR A 243 1.28 14.49 -1.81
CA THR A 243 1.51 15.87 -2.20
C THR A 243 2.63 15.97 -3.24
N LYS A 244 2.40 16.76 -4.29
CA LYS A 244 3.38 17.04 -5.35
C LYS A 244 4.19 18.27 -4.98
N SER A 245 5.52 18.17 -5.10
CA SER A 245 6.41 19.31 -4.93
C SER A 245 6.18 20.36 -6.01
N LYS A 246 6.61 21.60 -5.77
CA LYS A 246 6.52 22.67 -6.77
C LYS A 246 7.32 22.33 -8.02
N ALA A 247 8.54 21.79 -7.86
CA ALA A 247 9.40 21.38 -8.96
C ALA A 247 8.73 20.32 -9.86
N TYR A 248 8.07 19.33 -9.25
CA TYR A 248 7.29 18.33 -9.99
C TYR A 248 6.16 18.99 -10.80
N MET A 249 5.40 19.90 -10.17
CA MET A 249 4.28 20.57 -10.84
C MET A 249 4.71 21.50 -11.95
N ASP A 250 5.84 22.19 -11.81
CA ASP A 250 6.40 23.03 -12.87
C ASP A 250 6.82 22.18 -14.08
N GLY A 251 7.43 21.01 -13.83
CA GLY A 251 7.72 20.03 -14.87
C GLY A 251 6.47 19.51 -15.58
N PHE A 252 5.42 19.18 -14.82
CA PHE A 252 4.13 18.78 -15.37
C PHE A 252 3.49 19.88 -16.24
N ARG A 253 3.46 21.13 -15.76
CA ARG A 253 2.89 22.25 -16.52
C ARG A 253 3.68 22.52 -17.79
N GLN A 254 5.00 22.42 -17.75
CA GLN A 254 5.84 22.55 -18.94
C GLN A 254 5.52 21.43 -19.94
N PHE A 255 5.45 20.18 -19.48
CA PHE A 255 5.05 19.05 -20.32
C PHE A 255 3.68 19.28 -20.95
N SER A 256 2.69 19.72 -20.17
CA SER A 256 1.33 19.96 -20.65
C SER A 256 1.27 21.08 -21.70
N ARG A 257 2.05 22.16 -21.51
CA ARG A 257 2.16 23.24 -22.50
C ARG A 257 2.80 22.78 -23.81
N ILE A 258 3.83 21.94 -23.74
CA ILE A 258 4.55 21.44 -24.92
C ILE A 258 3.70 20.45 -25.71
N ASN A 259 3.04 19.52 -25.02
CA ASN A 259 2.30 18.42 -25.66
C ASN A 259 0.83 18.76 -25.92
N GLY A 260 0.32 19.87 -25.38
CA GLY A 260 -1.10 20.25 -25.49
C GLY A 260 -2.06 19.30 -24.76
N ILE A 261 -1.54 18.44 -23.88
CA ILE A 261 -2.31 17.41 -23.15
C ILE A 261 -2.15 17.67 -21.65
N ASN A 262 -3.26 17.79 -20.94
CA ASN A 262 -3.30 17.95 -19.48
C ASN A 262 -3.64 16.61 -18.82
N SER A 263 -2.65 15.72 -18.73
CA SER A 263 -2.80 14.36 -18.17
C SER A 263 -1.58 14.01 -17.31
N PHE A 264 -1.80 13.81 -16.01
CA PHE A 264 -0.76 13.38 -15.08
C PHE A 264 -0.27 11.97 -15.40
N LEU A 265 -1.17 11.06 -15.79
CA LEU A 265 -0.80 9.69 -16.13
C LEU A 265 0.09 9.65 -17.38
N PHE A 266 -0.21 10.50 -18.38
CA PHE A 266 0.62 10.59 -19.58
C PHE A 266 1.98 11.25 -19.31
N TYR A 267 2.02 12.25 -18.42
CA TYR A 267 3.28 12.84 -17.97
C TYR A 267 4.17 11.82 -17.27
N GLU A 268 3.63 11.04 -16.33
CA GLU A 268 4.40 9.99 -15.65
C GLU A 268 4.81 8.87 -16.62
N ALA A 269 3.96 8.51 -17.58
CA ALA A 269 4.32 7.57 -18.63
C ALA A 269 5.52 8.05 -19.47
N SER A 270 5.59 9.35 -19.77
CA SER A 270 6.73 9.93 -20.49
C SER A 270 8.04 9.84 -19.71
N LYS A 271 7.98 10.01 -18.39
CA LYS A 271 9.14 9.86 -17.51
C LYS A 271 9.57 8.41 -17.39
N LEU A 272 8.60 7.50 -17.20
CA LEU A 272 8.87 6.07 -17.16
C LEU A 272 9.52 5.59 -18.46
N ALA A 273 8.99 6.01 -19.62
CA ALA A 273 9.59 5.71 -20.92
C ALA A 273 11.04 6.23 -21.01
N THR A 274 11.29 7.44 -20.50
CA THR A 274 12.64 8.03 -20.46
C THR A 274 13.60 7.19 -19.61
N GLU A 275 13.16 6.72 -18.43
CA GLU A 275 13.96 5.83 -17.58
C GLU A 275 14.24 4.47 -18.25
N LEU A 276 13.24 3.88 -18.89
CA LEU A 276 13.41 2.61 -19.63
C LEU A 276 14.39 2.75 -20.79
N MET A 277 14.32 3.86 -21.55
CA MET A 277 15.28 4.15 -22.63
C MET A 277 16.70 4.39 -22.10
N ARG A 278 16.82 5.08 -20.96
CA ARG A 278 18.12 5.31 -20.28
C ARG A 278 18.78 3.99 -19.88
N LEU A 279 17.99 3.00 -19.51
CA LEU A 279 18.43 1.65 -19.13
C LEU A 279 18.25 0.64 -20.28
N SER A 280 18.47 1.07 -21.52
CA SER A 280 18.33 0.22 -22.73
C SER A 280 19.24 -1.01 -22.75
N ASN A 281 20.26 -1.07 -21.89
CA ASN A 281 21.14 -2.22 -21.70
C ASN A 281 20.55 -3.32 -20.79
N LEU A 282 19.41 -3.06 -20.14
CA LEU A 282 18.70 -4.01 -19.27
C LEU A 282 17.37 -4.40 -19.91
N GLU A 283 17.02 -5.69 -19.88
CA GLU A 283 15.67 -6.16 -20.22
C GLU A 283 14.74 -6.08 -19.00
N PHE A 284 13.47 -5.73 -19.22
CA PHE A 284 12.46 -5.56 -18.19
C PHE A 284 11.24 -6.45 -18.45
N ASP A 285 10.73 -7.05 -17.36
CA ASP A 285 9.36 -7.54 -17.26
C ASP A 285 8.61 -6.64 -16.26
N ILE A 286 7.46 -6.10 -16.65
CA ILE A 286 6.70 -5.14 -15.85
C ILE A 286 5.50 -5.83 -15.21
N VAL A 287 5.25 -5.56 -13.93
CA VAL A 287 4.00 -5.92 -13.23
C VAL A 287 3.41 -4.64 -12.65
N ALA A 288 2.23 -4.27 -13.13
CA ALA A 288 1.62 -2.99 -12.82
C ALA A 288 0.20 -3.16 -12.30
N HIS A 289 -0.14 -2.41 -11.25
CA HIS A 289 -1.43 -2.48 -10.55
C HIS A 289 -2.26 -1.22 -10.81
N GLY A 290 -3.57 -1.36 -11.02
CA GLY A 290 -4.51 -0.23 -11.10
C GLY A 290 -4.09 0.84 -12.10
N ILE A 291 -4.02 2.11 -11.68
CA ILE A 291 -3.57 3.21 -12.55
C ILE A 291 -2.11 3.07 -13.00
N GLY A 292 -1.29 2.35 -12.22
CA GLY A 292 0.08 2.00 -12.60
C GLY A 292 0.14 1.21 -13.90
N GLY A 293 -0.87 0.39 -14.17
CA GLY A 293 -1.01 -0.31 -15.45
C GLY A 293 -1.30 0.62 -16.63
N ILE A 294 -2.07 1.70 -16.41
CA ILE A 294 -2.29 2.73 -17.45
C ILE A 294 -0.97 3.44 -17.75
N ILE A 295 -0.19 3.81 -16.72
CA ILE A 295 1.13 4.43 -16.88
C ILE A 295 2.07 3.51 -17.67
N ALA A 296 2.15 2.22 -17.30
CA ALA A 296 2.98 1.22 -17.96
C ALA A 296 2.66 1.09 -19.45
N ARG A 297 1.35 0.96 -19.76
CA ARG A 297 0.88 0.87 -21.15
C ARG A 297 1.18 2.12 -21.95
N LEU A 298 0.83 3.31 -21.42
CA LEU A 298 1.14 4.57 -22.09
C LEU A 298 2.64 4.73 -22.36
N ALA A 299 3.50 4.32 -21.41
CA ALA A 299 4.95 4.41 -21.55
C ALA A 299 5.46 3.55 -22.72
N VAL A 300 4.98 2.32 -22.87
CA VAL A 300 5.47 1.44 -23.96
C VAL A 300 4.74 1.66 -25.29
N GLU A 301 3.46 2.03 -25.27
CA GLU A 301 2.62 2.18 -26.47
C GLU A 301 2.82 3.53 -27.14
N LYS A 302 3.05 4.62 -26.38
CA LYS A 302 3.28 5.96 -26.96
C LYS A 302 4.75 6.26 -27.26
N TYR A 303 5.67 5.51 -26.66
CA TYR A 303 7.11 5.66 -26.90
C TYR A 303 7.67 4.36 -27.48
N PRO A 304 7.46 4.09 -28.79
CA PRO A 304 7.92 2.86 -29.44
C PRO A 304 9.45 2.68 -29.43
N GLN A 305 10.21 3.71 -29.07
CA GLN A 305 11.65 3.67 -28.84
C GLN A 305 12.03 2.82 -27.62
N VAL A 306 11.10 2.57 -26.69
CA VAL A 306 11.28 1.59 -25.61
C VAL A 306 11.26 0.19 -26.24
N LYS A 307 12.45 -0.44 -26.32
CA LYS A 307 12.66 -1.77 -26.94
C LYS A 307 13.08 -2.85 -25.96
N ASN A 308 13.30 -2.48 -24.71
CA ASN A 308 13.86 -3.35 -23.68
C ASN A 308 12.81 -3.88 -22.69
N VAL A 309 11.52 -3.87 -23.08
CA VAL A 309 10.43 -4.46 -22.30
C VAL A 309 9.94 -5.71 -23.04
N ARG A 310 9.96 -6.85 -22.36
CA ARG A 310 9.58 -8.15 -22.94
C ARG A 310 8.12 -8.49 -22.63
N LYS A 311 7.74 -8.40 -21.35
CA LYS A 311 6.41 -8.80 -20.86
C LYS A 311 5.81 -7.75 -19.95
N ILE A 312 4.48 -7.59 -20.01
CA ILE A 312 3.72 -6.71 -19.12
C ILE A 312 2.55 -7.48 -18.52
N VAL A 313 2.48 -7.49 -17.20
CA VAL A 313 1.35 -8.01 -16.42
C VAL A 313 0.57 -6.84 -15.84
N LEU A 314 -0.72 -6.78 -16.16
CA LEU A 314 -1.65 -5.74 -15.75
C LEU A 314 -2.61 -6.32 -14.74
N VAL A 315 -2.42 -5.95 -13.49
CA VAL A 315 -3.22 -6.42 -12.35
C VAL A 315 -4.29 -5.37 -12.07
N SER A 316 -5.55 -5.75 -12.21
CA SER A 316 -6.70 -4.89 -11.93
C SER A 316 -6.58 -3.51 -12.59
N THR A 317 -6.03 -3.46 -13.79
CA THR A 317 -5.82 -2.20 -14.52
C THR A 317 -7.13 -1.79 -15.18
N PRO A 318 -7.69 -0.59 -14.90
CA PRO A 318 -8.92 -0.12 -15.53
C PRO A 318 -8.63 0.38 -16.96
N SER A 319 -8.29 -0.54 -17.87
CA SER A 319 -7.97 -0.21 -19.27
C SER A 319 -9.16 0.38 -20.02
N GLY A 320 -10.39 0.05 -19.62
CA GLY A 320 -11.63 0.68 -20.10
C GLY A 320 -12.17 1.80 -19.20
N GLY A 321 -11.45 2.14 -18.13
CA GLY A 321 -11.88 3.06 -17.07
C GLY A 321 -12.73 2.40 -15.97
N THR A 322 -13.07 3.14 -14.93
CA THR A 322 -13.86 2.68 -13.77
C THR A 322 -14.90 3.70 -13.35
N ASN A 323 -16.10 3.25 -12.98
CA ASN A 323 -17.16 4.11 -12.46
C ASN A 323 -17.04 4.40 -10.96
N ILE A 324 -16.18 3.68 -10.23
CA ILE A 324 -15.98 3.91 -8.78
C ILE A 324 -15.55 5.36 -8.51
N VAL A 325 -14.79 5.95 -9.42
CA VAL A 325 -14.29 7.33 -9.32
C VAL A 325 -15.27 8.38 -9.84
N ASN A 326 -16.53 8.02 -10.12
CA ASN A 326 -17.53 8.93 -10.65
C ASN A 326 -18.20 9.76 -9.53
N PRO A 327 -17.90 11.07 -9.41
CA PRO A 327 -18.42 11.90 -8.32
C PRO A 327 -19.93 12.13 -8.45
N ILE A 328 -20.49 12.13 -9.67
CA ILE A 328 -21.91 12.33 -9.92
C ILE A 328 -22.70 11.16 -9.32
N TYR A 329 -22.24 9.93 -9.54
CA TYR A 329 -22.90 8.74 -8.99
C TYR A 329 -22.82 8.74 -7.46
N PHE A 330 -21.65 9.03 -6.89
CA PHE A 330 -21.48 9.01 -5.44
C PHE A 330 -22.31 10.10 -4.76
N GLY A 331 -22.26 11.33 -5.27
CA GLY A 331 -23.07 12.45 -4.78
C GLY A 331 -24.57 12.20 -4.87
N THR A 332 -25.03 11.58 -5.96
CA THR A 332 -26.46 11.35 -6.21
C THR A 332 -27.02 10.22 -5.34
N PHE A 333 -26.28 9.13 -5.18
CA PHE A 333 -26.79 7.92 -4.52
C PHE A 333 -26.44 7.82 -3.04
N PHE A 334 -25.30 8.36 -2.61
CA PHE A 334 -24.70 7.98 -1.34
C PHE A 334 -24.41 9.14 -0.37
N TYR A 335 -23.87 10.25 -0.86
CA TYR A 335 -23.41 11.34 0.02
C TYR A 335 -24.55 11.90 0.88
N GLU A 336 -24.32 12.00 2.19
CA GLU A 336 -25.28 12.43 3.24
C GLU A 336 -26.65 11.73 3.28
N LYS A 337 -26.84 10.64 2.53
CA LYS A 337 -28.10 9.88 2.53
C LYS A 337 -28.05 8.80 3.60
N PRO A 338 -29.07 8.62 4.46
CA PRO A 338 -29.09 7.49 5.40
C PRO A 338 -29.02 6.15 4.68
N SER A 339 -28.14 5.24 5.11
CA SER A 339 -27.91 3.96 4.44
C SER A 339 -29.15 3.08 4.41
N GLN A 340 -30.01 3.16 5.42
CA GLN A 340 -31.32 2.50 5.47
C GLN A 340 -32.26 2.96 4.35
N THR A 341 -32.26 4.26 4.03
CA THR A 341 -33.08 4.82 2.95
C THR A 341 -32.59 4.38 1.59
N VAL A 342 -31.27 4.41 1.37
CA VAL A 342 -30.63 3.93 0.14
C VAL A 342 -30.92 2.43 -0.03
N ALA A 343 -30.68 1.63 1.00
CA ALA A 343 -30.93 0.19 1.02
C ALA A 343 -32.37 -0.16 0.60
N ARG A 344 -33.37 0.51 1.21
CA ARG A 344 -34.78 0.31 0.88
C ARG A 344 -35.12 0.70 -0.57
N ASN A 345 -34.58 1.82 -1.05
CA ASN A 345 -34.90 2.33 -2.39
C ASN A 345 -34.24 1.52 -3.52
N PHE A 346 -33.09 0.88 -3.24
CA PHE A 346 -32.32 0.15 -4.24
C PHE A 346 -32.35 -1.38 -4.05
N GLY A 347 -33.07 -1.89 -3.04
CA GLY A 347 -33.26 -3.33 -2.84
C GLY A 347 -32.01 -4.05 -2.33
N THR A 348 -31.30 -3.46 -1.37
CA THR A 348 -30.08 -4.02 -0.76
C THR A 348 -30.11 -3.86 0.77
N GLU A 349 -29.07 -4.31 1.47
CA GLU A 349 -28.93 -4.17 2.92
C GLU A 349 -28.18 -2.88 3.30
N SER A 350 -28.50 -2.30 4.47
CA SER A 350 -27.84 -1.07 4.93
C SER A 350 -26.34 -1.26 5.19
N SER A 351 -25.94 -2.43 5.68
CA SER A 351 -24.54 -2.83 5.89
C SER A 351 -23.73 -2.80 4.58
N ILE A 352 -24.32 -3.32 3.49
CA ILE A 352 -23.70 -3.30 2.15
C ILE A 352 -23.55 -1.86 1.66
N VAL A 353 -24.56 -1.01 1.89
CA VAL A 353 -24.49 0.42 1.52
C VAL A 353 -23.41 1.15 2.32
N ASP A 354 -23.27 0.88 3.62
CA ASP A 354 -22.23 1.47 4.47
C ASP A 354 -20.83 1.07 3.98
N ALA A 355 -20.63 -0.21 3.69
CA ALA A 355 -19.37 -0.71 3.13
C ALA A 355 -19.05 -0.06 1.77
N ALA A 356 -20.03 0.00 0.86
CA ALA A 356 -19.87 0.61 -0.45
C ALA A 356 -19.54 2.10 -0.37
N LYS A 357 -20.21 2.84 0.52
CA LYS A 357 -19.92 4.26 0.78
C LYS A 357 -18.47 4.48 1.18
N ALA A 358 -18.00 3.71 2.16
CA ALA A 358 -16.63 3.83 2.65
C ALA A 358 -15.61 3.50 1.56
N HIS A 359 -15.85 2.40 0.82
CA HIS A 359 -14.98 1.94 -0.27
C HIS A 359 -14.87 2.94 -1.42
N ILE A 360 -16.02 3.39 -1.95
CA ILE A 360 -16.06 4.34 -3.07
C ILE A 360 -15.42 5.67 -2.67
N LEU A 361 -15.78 6.20 -1.50
CA LEU A 361 -15.26 7.48 -1.02
C LEU A 361 -13.74 7.43 -0.84
N PHE A 362 -13.22 6.35 -0.23
CA PHE A 362 -11.78 6.16 -0.05
C PHE A 362 -11.03 6.20 -1.38
N TYR A 363 -11.48 5.44 -2.38
CA TYR A 363 -10.79 5.37 -3.67
C TYR A 363 -10.86 6.70 -4.44
N LEU A 364 -12.04 7.35 -4.44
CA LEU A 364 -12.26 8.63 -5.09
C LEU A 364 -11.43 9.77 -4.44
N GLU A 365 -11.34 9.81 -3.12
CA GLU A 365 -10.48 10.77 -2.40
C GLU A 365 -8.99 10.55 -2.60
N SER A 366 -8.58 9.28 -2.72
CA SER A 366 -7.17 8.91 -2.91
C SER A 366 -6.63 9.37 -4.28
N LEU A 367 -7.47 9.29 -5.32
CA LEU A 367 -7.09 9.74 -6.67
C LEU A 367 -7.21 11.26 -6.87
N GLY A 368 -8.09 11.92 -6.12
CA GLY A 368 -8.31 13.36 -6.17
C GLY A 368 -8.51 13.87 -7.62
N PRO A 369 -7.63 14.73 -8.16
CA PRO A 369 -7.79 15.33 -9.49
C PRO A 369 -7.74 14.33 -10.66
N ILE A 370 -7.19 13.12 -10.46
CA ILE A 370 -6.92 12.16 -11.53
C ILE A 370 -8.18 11.36 -11.93
N TYR A 371 -9.28 11.46 -11.16
CA TYR A 371 -10.53 10.76 -11.46
C TYR A 371 -10.97 10.93 -12.93
N ARG A 372 -10.82 12.13 -13.53
CA ARG A 372 -11.21 12.41 -14.92
C ARG A 372 -10.41 11.62 -15.96
N GLU A 373 -9.18 11.25 -15.63
CA GLU A 373 -8.30 10.52 -16.54
C GLU A 373 -8.66 9.04 -16.60
N VAL A 374 -9.25 8.50 -15.53
CA VAL A 374 -9.52 7.07 -15.32
C VAL A 374 -11.01 6.70 -15.36
N LEU A 375 -11.91 7.69 -15.50
CA LEU A 375 -13.31 7.43 -15.88
C LEU A 375 -13.38 6.66 -17.21
N PRO A 376 -14.49 5.96 -17.51
CA PRO A 376 -14.75 5.47 -18.85
C PRO A 376 -14.70 6.62 -19.84
N LYS A 377 -13.87 6.48 -20.88
CA LYS A 377 -13.54 7.55 -21.84
C LYS A 377 -12.82 8.77 -21.23
N GLY A 378 -12.15 8.59 -20.10
CA GLY A 378 -11.25 9.57 -19.51
C GLY A 378 -10.05 9.84 -20.41
N THR A 379 -9.35 10.95 -20.18
CA THR A 379 -8.26 11.40 -21.06
C THR A 379 -7.15 10.36 -21.20
N ALA A 380 -6.68 9.75 -20.10
CA ALA A 380 -5.62 8.74 -20.15
C ALA A 380 -6.11 7.42 -20.75
N VAL A 381 -7.33 6.99 -20.41
CA VAL A 381 -7.96 5.80 -20.99
C VAL A 381 -8.11 5.92 -22.50
N ASN A 382 -8.54 7.08 -23.02
CA ASN A 382 -8.65 7.32 -24.46
C ASN A 382 -7.30 7.41 -25.18
N LEU A 383 -6.22 7.70 -24.45
CA LEU A 383 -4.88 7.71 -25.03
C LEU A 383 -4.34 6.29 -25.20
N LEU A 384 -4.80 5.30 -24.44
CA LEU A 384 -4.39 3.90 -24.62
C LEU A 384 -4.71 3.44 -26.05
N GLY A 385 -3.72 2.86 -26.71
CA GLY A 385 -3.86 2.36 -28.07
C GLY A 385 -4.10 0.86 -28.11
N ASP A 386 -3.95 0.31 -29.30
CA ASP A 386 -3.76 -1.13 -29.45
C ASP A 386 -2.48 -1.56 -28.74
N LYS A 387 -2.52 -2.74 -28.11
CA LYS A 387 -1.32 -3.31 -27.50
C LYS A 387 -0.21 -3.44 -28.55
N ARG A 388 1.02 -3.25 -28.11
CA ARG A 388 2.19 -3.59 -28.94
C ARG A 388 2.25 -5.10 -29.21
N GLN A 389 2.71 -5.47 -30.40
CA GLN A 389 2.79 -6.87 -30.82
C GLN A 389 4.15 -7.51 -30.47
N ASP A 390 5.17 -6.69 -30.19
CA ASP A 390 6.50 -7.13 -29.78
C ASP A 390 6.63 -7.31 -28.25
N ILE A 391 5.53 -7.12 -27.50
CA ILE A 391 5.46 -7.28 -26.05
C ILE A 391 4.32 -8.25 -25.73
N ASP A 392 4.56 -9.21 -24.85
CA ASP A 392 3.51 -10.09 -24.35
C ASP A 392 2.73 -9.40 -23.22
N TYR A 393 1.40 -9.47 -23.29
CA TYR A 393 0.51 -8.87 -22.29
C TYR A 393 -0.33 -9.93 -21.58
N LEU A 394 -0.40 -9.83 -20.26
CA LEU A 394 -1.32 -10.60 -19.41
C LEU A 394 -2.14 -9.63 -18.55
N SER A 395 -3.46 -9.61 -18.74
CA SER A 395 -4.40 -8.92 -17.86
C SER A 395 -4.95 -9.88 -16.82
N ILE A 396 -4.90 -9.50 -15.54
CA ILE A 396 -5.48 -10.24 -14.42
C ILE A 396 -6.40 -9.32 -13.63
N VAL A 397 -7.55 -9.80 -13.19
CA VAL A 397 -8.50 -9.06 -12.35
C VAL A 397 -9.04 -9.95 -11.23
N GLY A 398 -9.37 -9.37 -10.09
CA GLY A 398 -10.08 -10.06 -9.02
C GLY A 398 -11.53 -10.41 -9.39
N ASP A 399 -12.13 -11.32 -8.65
CA ASP A 399 -13.47 -11.87 -8.90
C ASP A 399 -14.56 -11.32 -7.97
N ARG A 400 -14.17 -10.60 -6.89
CA ARG A 400 -15.13 -10.15 -5.88
C ARG A 400 -14.76 -8.79 -5.27
N PRO A 401 -15.73 -7.91 -4.97
CA PRO A 401 -15.49 -6.69 -4.23
C PRO A 401 -15.03 -6.95 -2.78
N PRO A 402 -14.36 -5.99 -2.12
CA PRO A 402 -14.01 -6.11 -0.71
C PRO A 402 -15.25 -6.03 0.19
N MET A 403 -15.09 -6.40 1.47
CA MET A 403 -16.13 -6.25 2.51
C MET A 403 -17.47 -6.91 2.19
N SER A 404 -17.46 -7.97 1.38
CA SER A 404 -18.67 -8.67 0.92
C SER A 404 -19.68 -7.76 0.20
N ILE A 405 -19.24 -6.62 -0.34
CA ILE A 405 -20.11 -5.73 -1.12
C ILE A 405 -20.60 -6.50 -2.34
N ASN A 406 -21.91 -6.51 -2.57
CA ASN A 406 -22.49 -7.07 -3.77
C ASN A 406 -23.77 -6.33 -4.15
N PHE A 407 -23.73 -5.61 -5.27
CA PHE A 407 -24.88 -4.92 -5.86
C PHE A 407 -25.59 -5.73 -6.95
N SER A 408 -25.22 -6.98 -7.18
CA SER A 408 -25.88 -7.85 -8.15
C SER A 408 -27.39 -7.88 -7.92
N LYS A 409 -28.18 -7.77 -9.00
CA LYS A 409 -29.65 -7.75 -8.99
C LYS A 409 -30.27 -6.49 -8.37
N THR A 410 -29.49 -5.44 -8.15
CA THR A 410 -29.97 -4.12 -7.73
C THR A 410 -29.88 -3.12 -8.88
N ILE A 411 -30.59 -2.00 -8.79
CA ILE A 411 -30.46 -0.91 -9.79
C ILE A 411 -29.04 -0.30 -9.76
N LEU A 412 -28.36 -0.36 -8.61
CA LEU A 412 -27.01 0.19 -8.44
C LEU A 412 -25.96 -0.55 -9.28
N GLU A 413 -26.22 -1.80 -9.70
CA GLU A 413 -25.36 -2.58 -10.60
C GLU A 413 -25.09 -1.85 -11.93
N GLN A 414 -26.04 -1.08 -12.44
CA GLN A 414 -25.88 -0.34 -13.70
C GLN A 414 -24.90 0.84 -13.57
N PHE A 415 -24.78 1.40 -12.37
CA PHE A 415 -23.92 2.56 -12.08
C PHE A 415 -22.55 2.12 -11.55
N TYR A 416 -22.51 1.04 -10.77
CA TYR A 416 -21.30 0.47 -10.19
C TYR A 416 -21.20 -1.04 -10.48
N PRO A 417 -21.02 -1.42 -11.76
CA PRO A 417 -20.86 -2.82 -12.12
C PRO A 417 -19.63 -3.47 -11.46
N GLU A 418 -18.61 -2.68 -11.10
CA GLU A 418 -17.42 -3.11 -10.35
C GLU A 418 -17.76 -3.72 -8.98
N LEU A 419 -18.88 -3.30 -8.38
CA LEU A 419 -19.37 -3.80 -7.08
C LEU A 419 -20.34 -4.98 -7.22
N SER A 420 -20.47 -5.53 -8.43
CA SER A 420 -21.33 -6.69 -8.72
C SER A 420 -20.53 -7.80 -9.42
N VAL A 421 -19.86 -7.45 -10.51
CA VAL A 421 -19.07 -8.36 -11.35
C VAL A 421 -17.69 -7.73 -11.57
N GLY A 422 -16.85 -7.81 -10.54
CA GLY A 422 -15.51 -7.24 -10.52
C GLY A 422 -14.86 -7.35 -9.16
N ASP A 423 -13.67 -6.75 -9.05
CA ASP A 423 -12.84 -6.80 -7.85
C ASP A 423 -13.13 -5.65 -6.86
N GLY A 424 -14.19 -4.89 -7.12
CA GLY A 424 -14.58 -3.71 -6.37
C GLY A 424 -14.05 -2.39 -6.93
N ILE A 425 -13.08 -2.40 -7.84
CA ILE A 425 -12.56 -1.20 -8.54
C ILE A 425 -12.60 -1.34 -10.05
N VAL A 426 -12.43 -2.55 -10.58
CA VAL A 426 -12.35 -2.84 -12.01
C VAL A 426 -13.22 -4.05 -12.35
N THR A 427 -13.97 -3.93 -13.45
CA THR A 427 -14.70 -5.06 -14.02
C THR A 427 -13.80 -5.90 -14.92
N PRO A 428 -14.08 -7.21 -15.11
CA PRO A 428 -13.39 -8.04 -16.10
C PRO A 428 -13.39 -7.44 -17.50
N GLN A 429 -14.49 -6.80 -17.88
CA GLN A 429 -14.61 -6.14 -19.18
C GLN A 429 -13.68 -4.93 -19.31
N SER A 430 -13.51 -4.13 -18.25
CA SER A 430 -12.59 -2.99 -18.25
C SER A 430 -11.12 -3.41 -18.21
N ALA A 431 -10.80 -4.51 -17.52
CA ALA A 431 -9.44 -5.04 -17.44
C ALA A 431 -8.96 -5.73 -18.73
N ARG A 432 -9.90 -6.25 -19.53
CA ARG A 432 -9.59 -7.06 -20.71
C ARG A 432 -9.00 -6.21 -21.84
N ILE A 433 -7.90 -6.68 -22.40
CA ILE A 433 -7.28 -6.12 -23.60
C ILE A 433 -7.46 -7.11 -24.75
N GLN A 434 -7.79 -6.60 -25.93
CA GLN A 434 -7.98 -7.44 -27.11
C GLN A 434 -6.67 -8.15 -27.49
N ASN A 435 -6.73 -9.45 -27.75
CA ASN A 435 -5.61 -10.32 -28.12
C ASN A 435 -4.49 -10.42 -27.06
N ALA A 436 -4.74 -10.04 -25.80
CA ALA A 436 -3.86 -10.31 -24.66
C ALA A 436 -4.36 -11.52 -23.87
N ASP A 437 -3.47 -12.17 -23.12
CA ASP A 437 -3.88 -13.19 -22.16
C ASP A 437 -4.73 -12.56 -21.07
N PHE A 438 -5.77 -13.27 -20.62
CA PHE A 438 -6.70 -12.77 -19.62
C PHE A 438 -6.94 -13.80 -18.52
N ALA A 439 -7.05 -13.34 -17.28
CA ALA A 439 -7.36 -14.14 -16.12
C ALA A 439 -8.31 -13.42 -15.17
N VAL A 440 -9.23 -14.17 -14.59
CA VAL A 440 -9.94 -13.76 -13.37
C VAL A 440 -9.41 -14.65 -12.26
N VAL A 441 -9.02 -14.07 -11.13
CA VAL A 441 -8.47 -14.78 -9.96
C VAL A 441 -9.28 -14.44 -8.71
N ALA A 442 -9.23 -15.32 -7.72
CA ALA A 442 -9.91 -15.05 -6.45
C ALA A 442 -9.34 -13.81 -5.73
N GLY A 443 -10.24 -12.91 -5.31
CA GLY A 443 -9.90 -11.75 -4.48
C GLY A 443 -10.47 -10.42 -5.00
N SER A 444 -10.25 -9.38 -4.21
CA SER A 444 -10.57 -7.99 -4.50
C SER A 444 -9.38 -7.24 -5.10
N PHE A 445 -9.62 -5.98 -5.45
CA PHE A 445 -8.58 -5.06 -5.93
C PHE A 445 -7.35 -5.01 -5.02
N LEU A 446 -7.55 -5.16 -3.70
CA LEU A 446 -6.49 -4.98 -2.70
C LEU A 446 -5.71 -6.26 -2.37
N ASP A 447 -6.19 -7.44 -2.77
CA ASP A 447 -5.63 -8.72 -2.32
C ASP A 447 -5.59 -9.81 -3.40
N CYS A 448 -6.14 -9.59 -4.59
CA CYS A 448 -6.12 -10.57 -5.69
C CYS A 448 -4.69 -11.00 -6.07
N TYR A 449 -3.71 -10.10 -5.95
CA TYR A 449 -2.30 -10.37 -6.22
C TYR A 449 -1.60 -11.24 -5.16
N LEU A 450 -2.28 -11.52 -4.04
CA LEU A 450 -1.80 -12.43 -3.00
C LEU A 450 -2.29 -13.87 -3.21
N SER A 451 -3.28 -14.09 -4.09
CA SER A 451 -3.84 -15.41 -4.37
C SER A 451 -2.82 -16.36 -5.01
N VAL A 452 -2.91 -17.66 -4.72
CA VAL A 452 -2.01 -18.66 -5.31
C VAL A 452 -2.24 -18.82 -6.81
N GLU A 453 -3.48 -18.66 -7.27
CA GLU A 453 -3.81 -18.62 -8.68
C GLU A 453 -3.04 -17.51 -9.40
N PHE A 454 -3.04 -16.30 -8.84
CA PHE A 454 -2.24 -15.17 -9.34
C PHE A 454 -0.75 -15.52 -9.38
N GLN A 455 -0.21 -16.03 -8.26
CA GLN A 455 1.21 -16.35 -8.13
C GLN A 455 1.67 -17.42 -9.13
N SER A 456 0.85 -18.45 -9.39
CA SER A 456 1.17 -19.47 -10.39
C SER A 456 1.16 -18.86 -11.78
N LYS A 457 0.11 -18.11 -12.13
CA LYS A 457 -0.03 -17.50 -13.46
C LYS A 457 1.10 -16.54 -13.79
N ILE A 458 1.50 -15.72 -12.82
CA ILE A 458 2.56 -14.73 -13.04
C ILE A 458 3.94 -15.39 -13.14
N LYS A 459 4.21 -16.45 -12.36
CA LYS A 459 5.45 -17.24 -12.49
C LYS A 459 5.56 -17.89 -13.86
N ASP A 460 4.48 -18.51 -14.33
CA ASP A 460 4.44 -19.17 -15.63
C ASP A 460 4.59 -18.15 -16.76
N PHE A 461 3.83 -17.04 -16.70
CA PHE A 461 3.88 -16.00 -17.71
C PHE A 461 5.24 -15.31 -17.77
N LEU A 462 5.86 -15.01 -16.63
CA LEU A 462 7.15 -14.32 -16.57
C LEU A 462 8.35 -15.24 -16.74
N LYS A 463 8.16 -16.56 -16.90
CA LYS A 463 9.25 -17.53 -17.06
C LYS A 463 10.29 -17.06 -18.10
N TYR A 464 11.56 -17.22 -17.74
CA TYR A 464 12.70 -16.90 -18.60
C TYR A 464 13.48 -18.17 -18.90
N GLU A 465 13.63 -18.49 -20.19
CA GLU A 465 14.41 -19.63 -20.64
C GLU A 465 15.79 -19.12 -21.09
N LYS A 466 16.84 -19.63 -20.44
CA LYS A 466 18.21 -19.18 -20.70
C LYS A 466 18.60 -19.52 -22.14
N PRO A 467 19.23 -18.59 -22.89
CA PRO A 467 19.81 -18.91 -24.19
C PRO A 467 20.80 -20.07 -24.04
N VAL A 468 20.70 -21.08 -24.92
CA VAL A 468 21.62 -22.22 -24.92
C VAL A 468 23.01 -21.73 -25.31
N VAL A 469 23.89 -21.59 -24.34
CA VAL A 469 25.33 -21.37 -24.60
C VAL A 469 25.87 -22.66 -25.20
N PRO A 470 26.49 -22.64 -26.40
CA PRO A 470 27.06 -23.84 -26.98
C PRO A 470 28.10 -24.44 -26.01
N LEU A 471 27.97 -25.74 -25.73
CA LEU A 471 28.89 -26.47 -24.88
C LEU A 471 30.31 -26.34 -25.42
N TYR A 472 31.24 -25.87 -24.60
CA TYR A 472 32.67 -26.09 -24.85
C TYR A 472 32.89 -27.60 -24.94
N ARG A 473 33.39 -28.09 -26.09
CA ARG A 473 33.83 -29.48 -26.24
C ARG A 473 34.99 -29.73 -25.27
N LYS A 474 34.75 -30.51 -24.23
CA LYS A 474 35.79 -31.19 -23.46
C LYS A 474 36.00 -32.58 -24.07
N ASP A 475 37.24 -32.90 -24.40
CA ASP A 475 37.65 -34.26 -24.71
C ASP A 475 37.41 -35.15 -23.47
N THR A 476 36.70 -36.27 -23.66
CA THR A 476 36.44 -37.25 -22.60
C THR A 476 36.97 -38.61 -23.02
N TYR A 477 37.93 -39.13 -22.24
CA TYR A 477 38.29 -40.55 -22.21
C TYR A 477 37.22 -41.34 -21.42
N PRO A 478 36.99 -42.62 -21.73
CA PRO A 478 35.94 -43.42 -21.10
C PRO A 478 36.40 -44.02 -19.76
N GLU A 479 35.73 -43.65 -18.67
CA GLU A 479 35.70 -44.44 -17.43
C GLU A 479 34.33 -45.11 -17.27
N ARG A 480 34.33 -46.41 -16.94
CA ARG A 480 33.15 -47.20 -16.61
C ARG A 480 32.92 -47.21 -15.10
N VAL A 481 31.68 -47.02 -14.68
CA VAL A 481 31.22 -47.31 -13.30
C VAL A 481 30.05 -48.30 -13.37
N PRO A 482 29.96 -49.32 -12.48
CA PRO A 482 28.97 -50.40 -12.57
C PRO A 482 27.59 -50.02 -12.01
N GLN A 483 26.56 -50.69 -12.53
CA GLN A 483 25.16 -50.57 -12.12
C GLN A 483 24.91 -51.11 -10.70
N ALA A 484 24.08 -50.38 -9.94
CA ALA A 484 23.48 -50.86 -8.69
C ALA A 484 21.95 -50.98 -8.82
N ARG A 485 21.42 -51.95 -8.07
CA ARG A 485 20.15 -52.67 -8.23
C ARG A 485 18.90 -51.86 -7.88
N VAL A 486 17.82 -52.22 -8.58
CA VAL A 486 16.41 -51.92 -8.25
C VAL A 486 16.05 -52.53 -6.90
N THR A 487 15.36 -51.77 -6.05
CA THR A 487 14.68 -52.29 -4.84
C THR A 487 13.20 -51.95 -4.89
N GLU A 488 12.40 -52.92 -4.47
CA GLU A 488 10.94 -53.00 -4.55
C GLU A 488 10.21 -51.96 -3.69
N ARG A 489 9.03 -51.56 -4.17
CA ARG A 489 8.02 -50.79 -3.42
C ARG A 489 7.30 -51.72 -2.45
N VAL A 490 7.25 -51.34 -1.17
CA VAL A 490 6.34 -51.92 -0.18
C VAL A 490 5.22 -50.90 0.09
N SER A 491 3.98 -51.35 -0.07
CA SER A 491 2.76 -50.61 0.30
C SER A 491 2.51 -50.65 1.80
N PRO A 492 2.12 -49.55 2.47
CA PRO A 492 1.62 -49.60 3.84
C PRO A 492 0.14 -49.97 3.90
N GLN A 493 -0.18 -50.88 4.83
CA GLN A 493 -1.54 -51.20 5.29
C GLN A 493 -2.13 -50.04 6.13
N PRO A 494 -3.47 -49.94 6.23
CA PRO A 494 -4.15 -48.84 6.92
C PRO A 494 -4.08 -48.97 8.44
N VAL A 495 -3.63 -47.90 9.10
CA VAL A 495 -3.67 -47.77 10.57
C VAL A 495 -5.00 -47.14 10.98
N GLN A 496 -5.66 -47.80 11.92
CA GLN A 496 -6.90 -47.40 12.56
C GLN A 496 -6.77 -46.03 13.24
N SER A 497 -7.81 -45.22 13.09
CA SER A 497 -7.93 -43.87 13.61
C SER A 497 -8.07 -43.86 15.15
N PRO A 498 -7.18 -43.21 15.91
CA PRO A 498 -7.48 -42.82 17.27
C PRO A 498 -8.51 -41.69 17.27
N GLN A 499 -9.38 -41.67 18.27
CA GLN A 499 -10.49 -40.72 18.42
C GLN A 499 -10.03 -39.26 18.27
N ARG A 500 -10.72 -38.56 17.36
CA ARG A 500 -10.52 -37.15 17.01
C ARG A 500 -10.89 -36.27 18.20
N VAL A 501 -9.91 -35.60 18.78
CA VAL A 501 -10.15 -34.37 19.57
C VAL A 501 -9.77 -33.21 18.66
N MET A 502 -10.78 -32.68 17.96
CA MET A 502 -10.62 -31.54 17.07
C MET A 502 -10.73 -30.26 17.89
N VAL A 503 -9.78 -29.33 17.69
CA VAL A 503 -9.93 -27.96 18.18
C VAL A 503 -11.26 -27.40 17.66
N THR A 504 -12.11 -26.97 18.58
CA THR A 504 -13.44 -26.44 18.24
C THR A 504 -13.29 -24.98 17.80
N VAL A 505 -13.80 -24.68 16.61
CA VAL A 505 -13.76 -23.33 16.01
C VAL A 505 -15.20 -22.93 15.76
N PRO A 506 -15.62 -21.72 16.16
CA PRO A 506 -16.97 -21.23 15.92
C PRO A 506 -17.23 -21.06 14.41
N THR A 507 -18.48 -21.20 13.99
CA THR A 507 -18.89 -21.05 12.58
C THR A 507 -18.93 -19.60 12.11
N SER A 508 -19.01 -18.66 13.05
CA SER A 508 -19.02 -17.22 12.84
C SER A 508 -18.44 -16.53 14.07
N TYR A 509 -17.88 -15.34 13.88
CA TYR A 509 -17.37 -14.55 14.99
C TYR A 509 -18.16 -13.24 15.14
N ASN A 510 -18.32 -12.79 16.39
CA ASN A 510 -19.00 -11.55 16.75
C ASN A 510 -18.02 -10.58 17.41
N LEU A 511 -18.20 -9.27 17.19
CA LEU A 511 -17.39 -8.26 17.85
C LEU A 511 -17.96 -7.97 19.24
N GLU A 512 -17.22 -8.32 20.28
CA GLU A 512 -17.58 -8.03 21.67
C GLU A 512 -16.34 -7.66 22.51
N THR A 513 -16.55 -6.91 23.60
CA THR A 513 -15.47 -6.58 24.53
C THR A 513 -15.30 -7.72 25.53
N ILE A 514 -14.17 -8.42 25.47
CA ILE A 514 -13.90 -9.61 26.30
C ILE A 514 -12.94 -9.24 27.44
N ALA A 515 -11.76 -8.72 27.08
CA ALA A 515 -10.77 -8.22 28.01
C ALA A 515 -11.13 -6.78 28.41
N ARG A 516 -11.14 -6.53 29.73
CA ARG A 516 -11.61 -5.26 30.29
C ARG A 516 -10.46 -4.26 30.34
N LEU A 517 -10.65 -3.09 29.73
CA LEU A 517 -9.69 -2.00 29.82
C LEU A 517 -9.59 -1.54 31.29
N LYS A 518 -8.37 -1.58 31.82
CA LYS A 518 -8.03 -1.21 33.19
C LYS A 518 -7.41 0.18 33.26
N GLU A 519 -6.46 0.47 32.37
CA GLU A 519 -5.70 1.71 32.38
C GLU A 519 -5.20 2.07 30.97
N ARG A 520 -4.99 3.37 30.73
CA ARG A 520 -4.27 3.88 29.56
C ARG A 520 -3.05 4.67 30.00
N MET A 521 -1.91 4.37 29.39
CA MET A 521 -0.64 5.03 29.66
C MET A 521 -0.13 5.73 28.40
N ASP A 522 0.50 6.91 28.57
CA ASP A 522 1.21 7.58 27.47
C ASP A 522 2.45 6.77 27.09
N ALA A 523 2.60 6.52 25.78
CA ALA A 523 3.69 5.75 25.21
C ALA A 523 4.37 6.50 24.05
N THR A 524 4.31 7.83 24.07
CA THR A 524 5.00 8.66 23.09
C THR A 524 6.49 8.30 23.02
N GLY A 525 6.96 7.95 21.81
CA GLY A 525 8.35 7.57 21.55
C GLY A 525 8.72 6.12 21.93
N VAL A 526 7.75 5.30 22.37
CA VAL A 526 7.95 3.86 22.58
C VAL A 526 7.88 3.12 21.25
N ILE A 527 8.87 2.28 20.99
CA ILE A 527 9.05 1.51 19.77
C ILE A 527 8.45 0.10 19.92
N SER A 528 8.76 -0.56 21.04
CA SER A 528 8.31 -1.94 21.36
C SER A 528 8.16 -2.13 22.87
N LEU A 529 7.44 -3.19 23.24
CA LEU A 529 7.21 -3.62 24.62
C LEU A 529 7.92 -4.96 24.88
N HIS A 530 8.61 -5.05 26.00
CA HIS A 530 9.25 -6.29 26.42
C HIS A 530 8.92 -6.61 27.88
N GLN A 531 9.09 -7.87 28.24
CA GLN A 531 8.91 -8.35 29.60
C GLN A 531 10.20 -9.00 30.10
N ALA A 532 10.60 -8.65 31.32
CA ALA A 532 11.62 -9.39 32.04
C ALA A 532 11.14 -9.67 33.47
N GLY A 533 10.93 -10.94 33.80
CA GLY A 533 10.27 -11.36 35.03
C GLY A 533 8.84 -10.78 35.12
N SER A 534 8.58 -10.02 36.18
CA SER A 534 7.32 -9.29 36.39
C SER A 534 7.38 -7.82 35.92
N THR A 535 8.46 -7.40 35.28
CA THR A 535 8.70 -6.00 34.92
C THR A 535 8.41 -5.79 33.43
N ILE A 536 7.66 -4.73 33.14
CA ILE A 536 7.41 -4.26 31.77
C ILE A 536 8.44 -3.23 31.39
N LEU A 537 8.94 -3.37 30.17
CA LEU A 537 10.00 -2.56 29.62
C LEU A 537 9.49 -1.85 28.37
N LEU A 538 9.63 -0.53 28.38
CA LEU A 538 9.33 0.34 27.26
C LEU A 538 10.65 0.59 26.52
N HIS A 539 10.76 0.09 25.30
CA HIS A 539 11.93 0.31 24.46
C HIS A 539 11.77 1.60 23.68
N ARG A 540 12.75 2.50 23.80
CA ARG A 540 12.84 3.77 23.07
C ARG A 540 14.19 3.85 22.36
N ILE A 541 14.32 4.80 21.44
CA ILE A 541 15.55 4.98 20.64
C ILE A 541 16.81 5.21 21.50
N ASP A 542 16.66 5.73 22.70
CA ASP A 542 17.75 6.07 23.62
C ASP A 542 17.94 5.09 24.78
N GLY A 543 17.13 4.03 24.89
CA GLY A 543 17.31 2.99 25.90
C GLY A 543 16.03 2.26 26.34
N LEU A 544 16.14 1.58 27.48
CA LEU A 544 15.02 0.86 28.12
C LEU A 544 14.51 1.63 29.33
N TYR A 545 13.19 1.67 29.44
CA TYR A 545 12.48 2.35 30.52
C TYR A 545 11.58 1.36 31.25
N SER A 546 11.50 1.48 32.56
CA SER A 546 10.43 0.87 33.34
C SER A 546 9.53 1.99 33.85
N SER A 547 8.28 2.00 33.39
CA SER A 547 7.40 3.17 33.54
C SER A 547 8.10 4.44 33.02
N ARG A 548 8.25 5.49 33.83
CA ARG A 548 8.92 6.75 33.45
C ARG A 548 10.42 6.76 33.69
N PHE A 549 10.97 5.74 34.34
CA PHE A 549 12.38 5.72 34.74
C PHE A 549 13.22 4.97 33.72
N ARG A 550 14.26 5.63 33.20
CA ARG A 550 15.25 4.98 32.35
C ARG A 550 16.08 4.02 33.19
N ILE A 551 16.06 2.74 32.83
CA ILE A 551 16.81 1.68 33.53
C ILE A 551 18.05 1.25 32.75
N PHE A 552 18.10 1.53 31.44
CA PHE A 552 19.26 1.30 30.59
C PHE A 552 19.43 2.47 29.62
N SER A 553 20.67 2.90 29.41
CA SER A 553 21.02 4.00 28.50
C SER A 553 21.84 3.48 27.34
N GLY A 554 21.45 3.85 26.11
CA GLY A 554 22.12 3.45 24.88
C GLY A 554 21.18 2.74 23.92
N GLU A 555 21.59 2.61 22.66
CA GLU A 555 20.80 1.93 21.63
C GLU A 555 20.62 0.45 22.01
N VAL A 556 19.39 -0.05 21.90
CA VAL A 556 19.03 -1.44 22.17
C VAL A 556 18.67 -2.10 20.84
N ARG A 557 19.44 -3.11 20.45
CA ARG A 557 19.27 -3.84 19.17
C ARG A 557 19.00 -5.31 19.42
N TYR A 558 18.18 -5.91 18.57
CA TYR A 558 17.77 -7.32 18.64
C TYR A 558 17.21 -7.74 20.02
N PRO A 559 16.22 -7.00 20.56
CA PRO A 559 15.65 -7.35 21.85
C PRO A 559 14.75 -8.58 21.74
N HIS A 560 15.05 -9.62 22.53
CA HIS A 560 14.25 -10.84 22.63
C HIS A 560 14.11 -11.29 24.07
N THR A 561 12.97 -11.89 24.41
CA THR A 561 12.68 -12.43 25.74
C THR A 561 12.66 -13.95 25.69
N VAL A 562 13.58 -14.57 26.43
CA VAL A 562 13.62 -16.03 26.57
C VAL A 562 13.60 -16.43 28.04
N ALA A 563 12.68 -17.33 28.40
CA ALA A 563 12.50 -17.80 29.77
C ALA A 563 12.38 -16.63 30.79
N GLY A 564 11.64 -15.57 30.40
CA GLY A 564 11.43 -14.39 31.23
C GLY A 564 12.65 -13.48 31.41
N LYS A 565 13.73 -13.66 30.65
CA LYS A 565 14.88 -12.75 30.63
C LYS A 565 14.98 -12.07 29.27
N MET A 566 15.20 -10.76 29.27
CA MET A 566 15.36 -9.98 28.04
C MET A 566 16.85 -9.92 27.68
N GLY A 567 17.18 -10.38 26.48
CA GLY A 567 18.52 -10.26 25.89
C GLY A 567 18.55 -9.25 24.76
N PHE A 568 19.64 -8.49 24.65
CA PHE A 568 19.82 -7.50 23.58
C PHE A 568 21.30 -7.13 23.39
N VAL A 569 21.59 -6.40 22.31
CA VAL A 569 22.92 -5.87 21.99
C VAL A 569 22.91 -4.35 22.05
N SER A 570 23.90 -3.75 22.74
CA SER A 570 24.13 -2.31 22.76
C SER A 570 25.59 -2.01 22.45
N GLY A 571 25.83 -1.25 21.38
CA GLY A 571 27.17 -1.12 20.80
C GLY A 571 27.72 -2.49 20.38
N SER A 572 28.89 -2.88 20.89
CA SER A 572 29.51 -4.20 20.68
C SER A 572 29.25 -5.18 21.83
N LYS A 573 28.43 -4.83 22.82
CA LYS A 573 28.21 -5.63 24.03
C LYS A 573 26.84 -6.28 24.03
N ALA A 574 26.77 -7.53 24.45
CA ALA A 574 25.53 -8.26 24.69
C ALA A 574 25.17 -8.21 26.18
N TYR A 575 23.90 -7.97 26.45
CA TYR A 575 23.35 -7.85 27.80
C TYR A 575 22.18 -8.81 27.99
N LEU A 576 22.06 -9.33 29.21
CA LEU A 576 20.86 -9.97 29.73
C LEU A 576 20.28 -9.14 30.86
N PHE A 577 18.97 -9.02 30.88
CA PHE A 577 18.22 -8.40 31.96
C PHE A 577 17.22 -9.40 32.54
N ASP A 578 17.32 -9.68 33.84
CA ASP A 578 16.48 -10.67 34.54
C ASP A 578 15.24 -10.06 35.21
N GLY A 579 14.96 -8.78 34.94
CA GLY A 579 13.90 -8.01 35.59
C GLY A 579 14.40 -7.14 36.74
N LYS A 580 15.63 -7.37 37.24
CA LYS A 580 16.25 -6.60 38.33
C LYS A 580 17.64 -6.07 37.96
N ASN A 581 18.50 -6.92 37.39
CA ASN A 581 19.90 -6.60 37.12
C ASN A 581 20.24 -6.80 35.64
N PHE A 582 21.09 -5.92 35.12
CA PHE A 582 21.73 -6.09 33.83
C PHE A 582 23.06 -6.84 34.01
N THR A 583 23.26 -7.87 33.22
CA THR A 583 24.50 -8.65 33.16
C THR A 583 25.07 -8.56 31.76
N GLU A 584 26.29 -8.03 31.63
CA GLU A 584 27.06 -8.13 30.37
C GLU A 584 27.52 -9.58 30.19
N VAL A 585 27.11 -10.20 29.08
CA VAL A 585 27.40 -11.62 28.80
C VAL A 585 28.48 -11.82 27.75
N GLY A 586 28.90 -10.75 27.07
CA GLY A 586 30.03 -10.80 26.15
C GLY A 586 30.17 -9.55 25.29
N THR A 587 31.36 -9.40 24.71
CA THR A 587 31.63 -8.44 23.63
C THR A 587 31.70 -9.20 22.31
N LEU A 588 30.92 -8.78 21.32
CA LEU A 588 30.77 -9.45 20.03
C LEU A 588 30.93 -8.47 18.86
N SER A 589 31.37 -9.01 17.73
CA SER A 589 31.26 -8.34 16.44
C SER A 589 29.99 -8.80 15.74
N ILE A 590 29.19 -7.86 15.22
CA ILE A 590 27.99 -8.23 14.46
C ILE A 590 28.44 -8.85 13.13
N PRO A 591 27.98 -10.06 12.79
CA PRO A 591 28.37 -10.71 11.54
C PRO A 591 27.80 -9.96 10.32
N GLY A 592 28.47 -10.05 9.17
CA GLY A 592 27.93 -9.52 7.92
C GLY A 592 26.64 -10.25 7.52
N ASN A 593 25.69 -9.53 6.91
CA ASN A 593 24.35 -10.05 6.57
C ASN A 593 23.58 -10.64 7.76
N CYS A 594 23.78 -10.09 8.96
CA CYS A 594 23.03 -10.48 10.15
C CYS A 594 21.56 -10.09 10.00
N LEU A 595 20.69 -11.09 10.14
CA LEU A 595 19.24 -10.94 10.17
C LEU A 595 18.78 -10.61 11.59
N ASP A 596 19.25 -11.38 12.57
CA ASP A 596 18.81 -11.28 13.95
C ASP A 596 19.84 -11.87 14.92
N ILE A 597 19.82 -11.44 16.18
CA ILE A 597 20.70 -11.92 17.26
C ILE A 597 19.87 -12.26 18.49
N LEU A 598 20.09 -13.45 19.04
CA LEU A 598 19.48 -13.89 20.29
C LEU A 598 20.53 -13.95 21.39
N VAL A 599 20.32 -13.19 22.46
CA VAL A 599 21.15 -13.24 23.67
C VAL A 599 20.37 -13.98 24.75
N THR A 600 20.88 -15.11 25.23
CA THR A 600 20.23 -15.91 26.27
C THR A 600 21.22 -16.35 27.34
N ALA A 601 20.71 -16.89 28.45
CA ALA A 601 21.55 -17.51 29.48
C ALA A 601 22.32 -18.75 29.00
N VAL A 602 21.89 -19.41 27.91
CA VAL A 602 22.54 -20.63 27.37
C VAL A 602 23.53 -20.33 26.23
N GLY A 603 23.53 -19.10 25.73
CA GLY A 603 24.44 -18.65 24.68
C GLY A 603 23.91 -17.45 23.90
N ILE A 604 24.80 -16.90 23.07
CA ILE A 604 24.49 -15.86 22.09
C ILE A 604 24.48 -16.51 20.71
N TYR A 605 23.43 -16.25 19.95
CA TYR A 605 23.21 -16.81 18.62
C TYR A 605 22.95 -15.71 17.61
N ALA A 606 23.32 -15.93 16.35
CA ALA A 606 23.02 -15.02 15.25
C ALA A 606 22.48 -15.78 14.05
N LEU A 607 21.46 -15.22 13.42
CA LEU A 607 20.96 -15.64 12.12
C LEU A 607 21.57 -14.74 11.06
N THR A 608 22.04 -15.34 9.96
CA THR A 608 22.60 -14.60 8.83
C THR A 608 22.09 -15.19 7.52
N LYS A 609 22.01 -14.36 6.47
CA LYS A 609 21.64 -14.81 5.13
C LYS A 609 22.85 -14.85 4.20
N SER A 610 23.04 -16.02 3.59
CA SER A 610 23.85 -16.21 2.38
C SER A 610 22.95 -16.80 1.27
N ASP A 611 23.32 -17.95 0.71
CA ASP A 611 22.45 -18.87 -0.02
C ASP A 611 21.32 -19.43 0.86
N LYS A 612 21.65 -19.87 2.09
CA LYS A 612 20.72 -20.40 3.10
C LYS A 612 20.70 -19.54 4.36
N ILE A 613 19.81 -19.87 5.30
CA ILE A 613 19.83 -19.31 6.64
C ILE A 613 20.89 -20.03 7.45
N ASN A 614 21.90 -19.30 7.91
CA ASN A 614 22.93 -19.86 8.79
C ASN A 614 22.66 -19.44 10.23
N LEU A 615 22.65 -20.42 11.14
CA LEU A 615 22.67 -20.17 12.59
C LEU A 615 24.11 -20.24 13.08
N PHE A 616 24.57 -19.17 13.71
CA PHE A 616 25.85 -19.11 14.39
C PHE A 616 25.66 -19.08 15.91
N ARG A 617 26.63 -19.64 16.64
CA ARG A 617 26.78 -19.48 18.09
C ARG A 617 28.07 -18.73 18.39
N TRP A 618 28.01 -17.81 19.33
CA TRP A 618 29.19 -17.07 19.80
C TRP A 618 29.96 -17.90 20.83
N ASP A 619 31.25 -18.12 20.56
CA ASP A 619 32.23 -18.69 21.49
C ASP A 619 33.59 -18.03 21.24
N ASN A 620 33.75 -16.78 21.68
CA ASN A 620 34.83 -15.83 21.35
C ASN A 620 34.99 -15.48 19.85
N ARG A 621 34.38 -16.27 18.97
CA ARG A 621 34.19 -16.06 17.54
C ARG A 621 32.90 -16.77 17.11
N TRP A 622 32.31 -16.37 15.99
CA TRP A 622 31.12 -17.03 15.46
C TRP A 622 31.44 -18.43 14.94
N GLN A 623 30.77 -19.45 15.51
CA GLN A 623 30.82 -20.85 15.07
C GLN A 623 29.52 -21.22 14.37
N LEU A 624 29.60 -21.79 13.18
CA LEU A 624 28.42 -22.25 12.45
C LEU A 624 27.81 -23.46 13.18
N VAL A 625 26.53 -23.34 13.55
CA VAL A 625 25.76 -24.43 14.18
C VAL A 625 25.06 -25.26 13.10
N GLY A 626 24.49 -24.62 12.08
CA GLY A 626 23.76 -25.30 11.02
C GLY A 626 23.29 -24.38 9.91
N ARG A 627 22.85 -24.98 8.81
CA ARG A 627 22.23 -24.31 7.67
C ARG A 627 20.80 -24.80 7.51
N PHE A 628 19.87 -23.87 7.33
CA PHE A 628 18.44 -24.11 7.33
C PHE A 628 17.82 -23.54 6.07
N ASP A 629 16.73 -24.16 5.62
CA ASP A 629 16.02 -23.71 4.43
C ASP A 629 15.15 -22.49 4.75
N GLY A 630 15.23 -21.48 3.90
CA GLY A 630 14.46 -20.26 4.00
C GLY A 630 15.15 -19.03 3.42
N GLU A 631 14.34 -18.01 3.16
CA GLU A 631 14.81 -16.71 2.65
C GLU A 631 15.03 -15.69 3.76
N TYR A 632 14.22 -15.75 4.81
CA TYR A 632 14.35 -14.92 6.01
C TYR A 632 14.13 -15.77 7.26
N ALA A 633 14.68 -15.31 8.37
CA ALA A 633 14.55 -15.96 9.66
C ALA A 633 14.69 -14.93 10.78
N LYS A 634 14.00 -15.19 11.89
CA LYS A 634 14.10 -14.39 13.11
C LYS A 634 13.99 -15.28 14.34
N PHE A 635 14.53 -14.80 15.44
CA PHE A 635 14.22 -15.36 16.75
C PHE A 635 12.84 -14.91 17.21
N VAL A 636 12.25 -15.66 18.12
CA VAL A 636 10.94 -15.37 18.69
C VAL A 636 10.99 -15.43 20.21
N ASP A 637 10.21 -14.54 20.84
CA ASP A 637 9.97 -14.58 22.28
C ASP A 637 9.29 -15.90 22.66
N ALA A 638 9.97 -16.70 23.47
CA ALA A 638 9.52 -18.03 23.85
C ALA A 638 10.18 -18.52 25.14
N ASP A 639 9.61 -19.54 25.78
CA ASP A 639 10.20 -20.15 26.97
C ASP A 639 11.57 -20.79 26.72
N LYS A 640 11.80 -21.21 25.47
CA LYS A 640 13.07 -21.81 25.03
C LYS A 640 13.60 -21.06 23.82
N PRO A 641 14.93 -21.02 23.60
CA PRO A 641 15.50 -20.36 22.44
C PRO A 641 14.96 -21.00 21.16
N THR A 642 14.17 -20.25 20.41
CA THR A 642 13.46 -20.71 19.22
C THR A 642 13.66 -19.68 18.11
N PHE A 643 13.80 -20.17 16.89
CA PHE A 643 13.76 -19.33 15.70
C PHE A 643 12.81 -19.94 14.68
N LEU A 644 12.29 -19.09 13.82
CA LEU A 644 11.53 -19.51 12.66
C LEU A 644 12.24 -19.03 11.40
N THR A 645 12.19 -19.86 10.36
CA THR A 645 12.35 -19.43 8.97
C THR A 645 10.96 -19.23 8.38
N ASN A 646 10.88 -18.75 7.14
CA ASN A 646 9.60 -18.65 6.45
C ASN A 646 8.92 -20.01 6.19
N HIS A 647 9.63 -21.13 6.34
CA HIS A 647 9.09 -22.48 6.08
C HIS A 647 9.12 -23.42 7.29
N GLU A 648 9.94 -23.13 8.30
CA GLU A 648 10.25 -24.09 9.35
C GLU A 648 10.39 -23.41 10.70
N VAL A 649 9.99 -24.11 11.76
CA VAL A 649 10.20 -23.66 13.14
C VAL A 649 11.19 -24.57 13.82
N TYR A 650 12.17 -23.98 14.50
CA TYR A 650 13.30 -24.67 15.08
C TYR A 650 13.51 -24.26 16.54
N ARG A 651 13.75 -25.26 17.39
CA ARG A 651 14.18 -25.06 18.77
C ARG A 651 15.67 -25.35 18.91
N ILE A 652 16.38 -24.43 19.56
CA ILE A 652 17.78 -24.66 19.94
C ILE A 652 17.81 -25.43 21.25
N THR A 653 18.55 -26.53 21.25
CA THR A 653 18.74 -27.44 22.38
C THR A 653 20.23 -27.56 22.70
N ASN A 654 20.56 -28.16 23.85
CA ASN A 654 21.96 -28.41 24.21
C ASN A 654 22.67 -29.37 23.21
N SER A 655 21.91 -30.23 22.53
CA SER A 655 22.40 -31.22 21.57
C SER A 655 22.40 -30.74 20.10
N GLY A 656 21.97 -29.50 19.82
CA GLY A 656 21.86 -28.97 18.46
C GLY A 656 20.51 -28.28 18.22
N VAL A 657 19.94 -28.45 17.03
CA VAL A 657 18.68 -27.81 16.64
C VAL A 657 17.63 -28.87 16.34
N GLU A 658 16.45 -28.75 16.97
CA GLU A 658 15.28 -29.62 16.82
C GLU A 658 14.27 -28.94 15.88
N LEU A 659 13.84 -29.62 14.81
CA LEU A 659 12.75 -29.17 13.94
C LEU A 659 11.41 -29.43 14.64
N LEU A 660 10.61 -28.38 14.84
CA LEU A 660 9.29 -28.47 15.46
C LEU A 660 8.17 -28.61 14.43
N VAL A 661 8.19 -27.79 13.37
CA VAL A 661 7.17 -27.78 12.32
C VAL A 661 7.82 -27.44 10.99
N ARG A 662 7.38 -28.11 9.92
CA ARG A 662 7.69 -27.75 8.54
C ARG A 662 6.41 -27.46 7.77
N THR A 663 6.37 -26.35 7.05
CA THR A 663 5.16 -25.93 6.32
C THR A 663 4.72 -26.91 5.23
N THR A 664 5.64 -27.70 4.66
CA THR A 664 5.29 -28.78 3.72
C THR A 664 4.46 -29.89 4.35
N GLU A 665 4.54 -30.08 5.67
CA GLU A 665 3.72 -31.04 6.40
C GLU A 665 2.29 -30.52 6.63
N LEU A 666 2.09 -29.21 6.50
CA LEU A 666 0.81 -28.56 6.76
C LEU A 666 -0.17 -28.70 5.60
N GLY A 667 0.03 -29.53 4.56
CA GLY A 667 -0.99 -29.79 3.52
C GLY A 667 -1.56 -28.57 2.77
N LEU A 668 -1.01 -27.36 2.98
CA LEU A 668 -1.46 -26.08 2.47
C LEU A 668 -0.93 -25.83 1.05
N LYS A 669 -1.15 -26.77 0.13
CA LYS A 669 -0.61 -26.73 -1.24
C LYS A 669 -1.05 -25.51 -2.06
N GLU A 670 -2.13 -24.85 -1.65
CA GLU A 670 -2.78 -23.72 -2.35
C GLU A 670 -2.78 -22.42 -1.53
N LYS A 671 -1.99 -22.32 -0.45
CA LYS A 671 -1.94 -21.12 0.41
C LYS A 671 -0.48 -20.75 0.75
N SER A 672 -0.15 -19.46 0.81
CA SER A 672 1.16 -19.03 1.33
C SER A 672 1.30 -19.45 2.79
N THR A 673 2.41 -20.12 3.10
CA THR A 673 2.71 -20.70 4.43
C THR A 673 3.79 -19.96 5.19
N ASP A 674 4.14 -18.77 4.70
CA ASP A 674 5.21 -17.94 5.23
C ASP A 674 4.97 -17.57 6.70
N LEU A 675 5.76 -18.16 7.60
CA LEU A 675 5.55 -18.05 9.06
C LEU A 675 5.98 -16.67 9.58
N THR A 676 5.13 -16.03 10.38
CA THR A 676 5.37 -14.67 10.93
C THR A 676 5.44 -14.63 12.45
N CYS A 677 4.64 -15.44 13.14
CA CYS A 677 4.68 -15.56 14.59
C CYS A 677 4.47 -17.03 15.03
N PHE A 678 4.95 -17.34 16.23
CA PHE A 678 4.94 -18.68 16.78
C PHE A 678 4.63 -18.61 18.27
N TYR A 679 3.82 -19.54 18.77
CA TYR A 679 3.68 -19.79 20.19
C TYR A 679 3.43 -21.28 20.41
N GLU A 680 3.95 -21.84 21.51
CA GLU A 680 3.83 -23.26 21.81
C GLU A 680 3.22 -23.49 23.19
N THR A 681 2.32 -24.46 23.24
CA THR A 681 1.78 -25.06 24.47
C THR A 681 2.26 -26.51 24.59
N SER A 682 1.86 -27.21 25.65
CA SER A 682 2.17 -28.63 25.81
C SER A 682 1.71 -29.45 24.59
N ASN A 683 0.49 -29.21 24.11
CA ASN A 683 -0.19 -30.04 23.11
C ASN A 683 -0.25 -29.41 21.71
N PHE A 684 -0.23 -28.08 21.62
CA PHE A 684 -0.45 -27.34 20.38
C PHE A 684 0.67 -26.34 20.08
N ILE A 685 0.93 -26.14 18.80
CA ILE A 685 1.74 -25.05 18.26
C ILE A 685 0.81 -24.12 17.49
N PHE A 686 0.84 -22.83 17.81
CA PHE A 686 0.11 -21.79 17.12
C PHE A 686 1.07 -21.06 16.18
N LEU A 687 0.67 -20.90 14.93
CA LEU A 687 1.48 -20.25 13.90
C LEU A 687 0.65 -19.18 13.22
N GLY A 688 1.20 -17.96 13.15
CA GLY A 688 0.70 -16.93 12.24
C GLY A 688 1.42 -17.02 10.91
N THR A 689 0.72 -16.72 9.82
CA THR A 689 1.33 -16.61 8.48
C THR A 689 1.21 -15.20 7.91
N ARG A 690 2.03 -14.93 6.88
CA ARG A 690 2.03 -13.71 6.08
C ARG A 690 0.72 -13.47 5.33
N ALA A 691 0.00 -14.53 5.00
CA ALA A 691 -1.35 -14.46 4.42
C ALA A 691 -2.44 -14.30 5.49
N TYR A 692 -2.06 -13.85 6.70
CA TYR A 692 -2.92 -13.57 7.82
C TYR A 692 -3.73 -14.79 8.30
N TYR A 693 -3.17 -15.99 8.13
CA TYR A 693 -3.75 -17.21 8.68
C TYR A 693 -3.27 -17.41 10.11
N LEU A 694 -4.19 -17.82 10.98
CA LEU A 694 -3.84 -18.44 12.25
C LEU A 694 -4.01 -19.95 12.09
N LEU A 695 -2.94 -20.70 12.35
CA LEU A 695 -2.87 -22.14 12.28
C LEU A 695 -2.68 -22.71 13.68
N VAL A 696 -3.36 -23.82 13.96
CA VAL A 696 -3.12 -24.62 15.16
C VAL A 696 -2.65 -26.00 14.72
N TYR A 697 -1.42 -26.34 15.07
CA TYR A 697 -0.78 -27.62 14.82
C TYR A 697 -0.80 -28.47 16.10
N ASN A 698 -1.35 -29.67 16.02
CA ASN A 698 -1.37 -30.62 17.12
C ASN A 698 -0.10 -31.47 17.11
N LYS A 699 0.66 -31.37 18.20
CA LYS A 699 1.97 -32.03 18.33
C LYS A 699 1.87 -33.57 18.43
N THR A 700 0.70 -34.10 18.82
CA THR A 700 0.50 -35.53 19.08
C THR A 700 0.22 -36.31 17.80
N ASP A 701 -0.70 -35.83 16.98
CA ASP A 701 -1.15 -36.50 15.75
C ASP A 701 -0.59 -35.84 14.47
N LYS A 702 0.17 -34.75 14.63
CA LYS A 702 0.74 -33.95 13.53
C LYS A 702 -0.32 -33.36 12.58
N SER A 703 -1.56 -33.24 13.03
CA SER A 703 -2.62 -32.58 12.27
C SER A 703 -2.55 -31.06 12.45
N PHE A 704 -3.13 -30.31 11.51
CA PHE A 704 -3.24 -28.86 11.61
C PHE A 704 -4.66 -28.41 11.24
N LYS A 705 -5.03 -27.22 11.71
CA LYS A 705 -6.29 -26.56 11.35
C LYS A 705 -6.05 -25.07 11.16
N ILE A 706 -6.59 -24.51 10.07
CA ILE A 706 -6.72 -23.06 9.91
C ILE A 706 -7.92 -22.63 10.76
N VAL A 707 -7.69 -21.73 11.70
CA VAL A 707 -8.71 -21.30 12.68
C VAL A 707 -9.21 -19.88 12.40
N ALA A 708 -8.44 -19.12 11.61
CA ALA A 708 -8.84 -17.82 11.11
C ALA A 708 -8.05 -17.41 9.86
N GLU A 709 -8.65 -16.53 9.05
CA GLU A 709 -8.10 -16.05 7.77
C GLU A 709 -8.29 -14.54 7.63
N GLY A 710 -7.27 -13.82 7.16
CA GLY A 710 -7.38 -12.43 6.70
C GLY A 710 -7.45 -11.39 7.83
N TRP A 711 -8.59 -11.29 8.51
CA TRP A 711 -8.93 -10.17 9.39
C TRP A 711 -8.29 -10.22 10.79
N ILE A 712 -7.72 -11.37 11.19
CA ILE A 712 -6.99 -11.49 12.46
C ILE A 712 -5.61 -10.89 12.36
N ASP A 713 -4.95 -11.03 11.21
CA ASP A 713 -3.62 -10.47 10.97
C ASP A 713 -2.66 -10.67 12.16
N PRO A 714 -2.34 -11.93 12.51
CA PRO A 714 -1.67 -12.28 13.76
C PRO A 714 -0.25 -11.71 13.81
N GLN A 715 -0.05 -10.67 14.62
CA GLN A 715 1.24 -10.04 14.87
C GLN A 715 2.01 -10.78 15.96
N LYS A 716 1.32 -11.13 17.05
CA LYS A 716 1.91 -11.80 18.22
C LYS A 716 0.93 -12.79 18.83
N ILE A 717 1.45 -13.88 19.39
CA ILE A 717 0.64 -14.87 20.10
C ILE A 717 1.23 -15.01 21.51
N LEU A 718 0.41 -14.75 22.51
CA LEU A 718 0.81 -14.65 23.91
C LEU A 718 -0.09 -15.57 24.75
N SER A 719 0.32 -15.89 25.98
CA SER A 719 -0.51 -16.68 26.89
C SER A 719 -0.64 -16.05 28.28
N SER A 720 -1.77 -16.30 28.92
CA SER A 720 -2.02 -15.98 30.33
C SER A 720 -2.97 -17.00 30.92
N GLY A 721 -2.50 -17.78 31.90
CA GLY A 721 -3.32 -18.80 32.55
C GLY A 721 -3.88 -19.81 31.54
N ASP A 722 -5.21 -19.93 31.50
CA ASP A 722 -5.93 -20.85 30.60
C ASP A 722 -6.18 -20.26 29.20
N TRP A 723 -5.67 -19.06 28.90
CA TRP A 723 -5.88 -18.37 27.63
C TRP A 723 -4.62 -18.27 26.79
N VAL A 724 -4.76 -18.58 25.49
CA VAL A 724 -3.84 -18.11 24.45
C VAL A 724 -4.53 -16.97 23.71
N VAL A 725 -3.85 -15.83 23.61
CA VAL A 725 -4.35 -14.62 22.99
C VAL A 725 -3.56 -14.36 21.72
N THR A 726 -4.24 -14.34 20.59
CA THR A 726 -3.66 -13.87 19.33
C THR A 726 -3.95 -12.39 19.19
N VAL A 727 -2.89 -11.60 19.12
CA VAL A 727 -2.91 -10.14 18.97
C VAL A 727 -2.71 -9.80 17.51
N GLY A 728 -3.75 -9.23 16.91
CA GLY A 728 -3.75 -8.70 15.55
C GLY A 728 -3.45 -7.21 15.50
N THR A 729 -3.37 -6.62 14.30
CA THR A 729 -3.19 -5.17 14.10
C THR A 729 -4.36 -4.34 14.63
N SER A 730 -5.56 -4.92 14.71
CA SER A 730 -6.76 -4.22 15.20
C SER A 730 -7.73 -5.12 15.98
N THR A 731 -7.36 -6.37 16.26
CA THR A 731 -8.24 -7.36 16.90
C THR A 731 -7.50 -8.24 17.92
N LEU A 732 -8.23 -8.79 18.88
CA LEU A 732 -7.78 -9.83 19.80
C LEU A 732 -8.67 -11.06 19.65
N LEU A 733 -8.04 -12.22 19.47
CA LEU A 733 -8.69 -13.52 19.44
C LEU A 733 -8.26 -14.37 20.64
N PHE A 734 -9.21 -15.10 21.23
CA PHE A 734 -9.00 -15.86 22.45
C PHE A 734 -9.21 -17.36 22.20
N PHE A 735 -8.22 -18.14 22.60
CA PHE A 735 -8.28 -19.59 22.64
C PHE A 735 -8.26 -20.08 24.09
N ASP A 736 -9.29 -20.85 24.46
CA ASP A 736 -9.40 -21.51 25.75
C ASP A 736 -8.60 -22.82 25.72
N VAL A 737 -7.48 -22.87 26.44
CA VAL A 737 -6.58 -24.03 26.48
C VAL A 737 -7.26 -25.22 27.15
N LYS A 738 -8.11 -24.99 28.16
CA LYS A 738 -8.78 -26.03 28.94
C LYS A 738 -9.88 -26.70 28.12
N ASN A 739 -10.70 -25.91 27.43
CA ASN A 739 -11.79 -26.39 26.59
C ASN A 739 -11.37 -26.71 25.15
N GLN A 740 -10.12 -26.40 24.79
CA GLN A 740 -9.56 -26.59 23.45
C GLN A 740 -10.42 -25.96 22.35
N SER A 741 -10.93 -24.75 22.62
CA SER A 741 -11.91 -24.07 21.78
C SER A 741 -11.59 -22.59 21.62
N PHE A 742 -11.80 -22.07 20.41
CA PHE A 742 -11.81 -20.63 20.17
C PHE A 742 -13.13 -20.02 20.65
N LYS A 743 -13.06 -18.81 21.22
CA LYS A 743 -14.24 -18.00 21.50
C LYS A 743 -14.88 -17.52 20.20
N SER A 744 -16.22 -17.47 20.15
CA SER A 744 -16.97 -16.80 19.08
C SER A 744 -16.80 -15.30 19.11
N GLU A 745 -16.45 -14.73 20.26
CA GLU A 745 -16.25 -13.31 20.44
C GLU A 745 -14.83 -12.92 20.04
N ILE A 746 -14.70 -11.81 19.29
CA ILE A 746 -13.45 -11.12 18.98
C ILE A 746 -13.53 -9.73 19.59
N GLN A 747 -12.43 -9.26 20.17
CA GLN A 747 -12.36 -7.87 20.63
C GLN A 747 -11.66 -6.98 19.60
N LYS A 748 -12.31 -5.89 19.21
CA LYS A 748 -11.71 -4.84 18.39
C LYS A 748 -10.86 -3.92 19.26
N MET A 749 -9.69 -3.54 18.75
CA MET A 749 -8.78 -2.59 19.39
C MET A 749 -9.04 -1.18 18.88
N GLU A 750 -8.88 -0.20 19.76
CA GLU A 750 -8.88 1.21 19.39
C GLU A 750 -7.46 1.59 18.97
N GLY A 751 -7.25 1.90 17.68
CA GLY A 751 -5.94 2.27 17.13
C GLY A 751 -5.18 1.11 16.49
N GLN A 752 -4.01 1.39 15.89
CA GLN A 752 -3.18 0.36 15.28
C GLN A 752 -2.24 -0.25 16.32
N VAL A 753 -2.41 -1.55 16.58
CA VAL A 753 -1.54 -2.30 17.49
C VAL A 753 -0.16 -2.45 16.85
N LYS A 754 0.86 -2.03 17.58
CA LYS A 754 2.27 -2.13 17.19
C LYS A 754 2.99 -3.29 17.86
N ASP A 755 2.67 -3.57 19.13
CA ASP A 755 3.27 -4.64 19.93
C ASP A 755 2.39 -4.94 21.16
N ALA A 756 2.60 -6.08 21.80
CA ALA A 756 1.94 -6.46 23.05
C ALA A 756 2.80 -7.37 23.94
N VAL A 757 2.55 -7.31 25.25
CA VAL A 757 3.13 -8.24 26.24
C VAL A 757 2.09 -8.58 27.31
N ILE A 758 2.20 -9.76 27.92
CA ILE A 758 1.35 -10.18 29.03
C ILE A 758 2.18 -10.26 30.30
N VAL A 759 1.76 -9.58 31.36
CA VAL A 759 2.37 -9.71 32.69
C VAL A 759 1.29 -10.09 33.71
N GLY A 760 1.41 -11.30 34.25
CA GLY A 760 0.37 -11.87 35.11
C GLY A 760 -0.92 -12.10 34.31
N LYS A 761 -2.02 -11.44 34.74
CA LYS A 761 -3.33 -11.47 34.07
C LYS A 761 -3.59 -10.27 33.15
N ASP A 762 -2.66 -9.32 33.13
CA ASP A 762 -2.84 -8.07 32.40
C ASP A 762 -2.09 -8.15 31.05
N LEU A 763 -2.81 -7.86 29.97
CA LEU A 763 -2.32 -7.69 28.61
C LEU A 763 -2.05 -6.20 28.38
N TYR A 764 -0.81 -5.87 28.03
CA TYR A 764 -0.36 -4.51 27.70
C TYR A 764 -0.22 -4.42 26.19
N VAL A 765 -0.98 -3.54 25.56
CA VAL A 765 -0.99 -3.37 24.10
C VAL A 765 -0.51 -1.98 23.75
N LEU A 766 0.60 -1.88 23.02
CA LEU A 766 1.06 -0.64 22.43
C LEU A 766 0.22 -0.37 21.18
N ALA A 767 -0.68 0.60 21.26
CA ALA A 767 -1.52 1.03 20.14
C ALA A 767 -1.20 2.50 19.82
N ASP A 768 -0.79 2.78 18.58
CA ASP A 768 -0.34 4.09 18.14
C ASP A 768 0.77 4.68 19.04
N ASN A 769 0.45 5.63 19.91
CA ASN A 769 1.36 6.28 20.87
C ASN A 769 0.89 6.11 22.33
N ARG A 770 0.04 5.12 22.62
CA ARG A 770 -0.43 4.78 23.97
C ARG A 770 -0.27 3.30 24.27
N ILE A 771 -0.25 2.96 25.55
CA ILE A 771 -0.35 1.59 26.02
C ILE A 771 -1.72 1.42 26.68
N ASP A 772 -2.55 0.56 26.10
CA ASP A 772 -3.82 0.14 26.68
C ASP A 772 -3.59 -1.14 27.51
N VAL A 773 -3.97 -1.12 28.78
CA VAL A 773 -3.82 -2.25 29.71
C VAL A 773 -5.16 -2.93 29.89
N PHE A 774 -5.26 -4.19 29.52
CA PHE A 774 -6.47 -5.00 29.63
C PHE A 774 -6.29 -6.12 30.64
N THR A 775 -7.31 -6.38 31.46
CA THR A 775 -7.38 -7.61 32.26
C THR A 775 -8.09 -8.68 31.45
N LEU A 776 -7.42 -9.82 31.28
CA LEU A 776 -7.93 -10.99 30.55
C LEU A 776 -9.06 -11.70 31.34
N PRO A 777 -10.01 -12.35 30.65
CA PRO A 777 -11.22 -12.94 31.25
C PRO A 777 -10.97 -14.05 32.27
#